data_AF-A0A5H2YB43-F1
#
_entry.id   AF-A0A5H2YB43-F1
#
_cell.length_a   1.000
_cell.length_b   1.000
_cell.length_c   1.000
_cell.angle_alpha   90.00
_cell.angle_beta   90.00
_cell.angle_gamma   90.00
#
_symmetry.space_group_name_H-M   'P 1'
#
loop_
_entity.id
_entity.type
_entity.pdbx_description
1 polymer ?
#
loop_
_entity_poly.entity_id
_entity_poly.type
_entity_poly.pdbx_seq_one_letter_code
_entity_poly.pdbx_strand_id
1 'polypeptide(L)'
;MSTIEDQIKSLNATNADLANKSNALTQAVQTQVTRIEQAVADAKSDMSSATTTTLNKVKSDAAKVNSEIQTRMDEAIKPWMPAMSKVQFDALREQRKHQYAGSGFVEWGKHISTPNYQFINEGMWTWLNRINSISLGVADSDIGGIGELSSNRAKALVDGVFLALSKVAHKDYVLFTLPPAPDGTKTYDSATGTVTEHSDAQAAFTSETATNKVITSRKDLVFLESWHEDISEKGVVYPLGNVQYGASSYGGISLQNSLVAQGYSAFGEWDQNTKGYGAKWSTLTDEQKTRFLSEPENNIYYDAQTNKFVQVRYRMRVVEGLGDDWQGRSQLSSGSGYSPYRSRYLGHGDFGDDVWQWMLPRGANVDYNDLSASVVSDHQIFQSANSQAVSNTVTLGDAGLWRVIGKDITAIPIALVQRLNQGAYHPVYNPMGTAQFTQTNVANYHWNTLPSNYYPSKAGCFELATPSRIGRHATYGTNSAGQTGRPGSYKYHDAIYAGQVEDLRLNANKLDVNQLREETMRKAVAGTLRGKESTIFTTVEAKKLAIATVYAGKYYVNLAGTVDIQNGYEIEPHNRPFSYLYNITRGNILYPIYVEPSGNIYTSDAPSILPENRFQNVGSTTLLDWQVGDDVYLIKGEQMTSEFDSLPWVDIIGSPENIAATFPSGVVGQWLPQIPDGQQNYELNRKAITNNGLNMAITFTNDNGESGWEVRNGNDWNFNLIASSLNTNIAQTTVALISYESASVFTQAQASKRVLGDLGSVYATQAHRKEYGNKLQFSLTQNIGKRMDSALFQEFLPLSKHTYYSPHQTLSWSARAGDEPLHPAISLDAPNDNSPAVKTLYSITQSNGLLYMQFNGAQMQYQLHDVQLANSSVSQSFTKGQVYRFSLGAFKGIVVQALATLTGIIEDVAYVNDNGEVVGIASGNVVFAPVNFKGSWGDDQTIQIVDGEDVKTDLNGNTVKVFCHHTQFPIGIAYNN
;
A
#
# COMPACT_ATOMS: atom_id res chain seq x y z
N MET A 1 75.74 13.17 147.08
CA MET A 1 76.00 13.78 145.76
C MET A 1 76.18 12.76 144.63
N SER A 2 76.23 11.43 144.85
CA SER A 2 76.58 10.46 143.79
C SER A 2 75.41 9.78 143.04
N THR A 3 74.15 10.15 143.26
CA THR A 3 72.97 9.48 142.64
C THR A 3 72.37 10.22 141.45
N ILE A 4 72.73 11.49 141.24
CA ILE A 4 72.19 12.34 140.15
C ILE A 4 73.01 12.21 138.86
N GLU A 5 74.33 12.00 138.96
CA GLU A 5 75.22 11.89 137.79
C GLU A 5 74.95 10.62 136.95
N ASP A 6 74.64 9.50 137.59
CA ASP A 6 74.31 8.25 136.89
C ASP A 6 72.95 8.32 136.17
N GLN A 7 71.98 9.04 136.74
CA GLN A 7 70.69 9.30 136.08
C GLN A 7 70.85 10.19 134.84
N ILE A 8 71.73 11.20 134.90
CA ILE A 8 72.05 12.08 133.76
C ILE A 8 72.74 11.28 132.63
N LYS A 9 73.65 10.36 132.95
CA LYS A 9 74.28 9.48 131.95
C LYS A 9 73.28 8.55 131.27
N SER A 10 72.36 7.96 132.03
CA SER A 10 71.31 7.09 131.48
C SER A 10 70.31 7.86 130.60
N LEU A 11 69.93 9.08 130.99
CA LEU A 11 69.11 9.98 130.18
C LEU A 11 69.80 10.40 128.88
N ASN A 12 71.09 10.73 128.93
CA ASN A 12 71.85 11.10 127.73
C ASN A 12 72.00 9.92 126.76
N ALA A 13 72.19 8.70 127.26
CA ALA A 13 72.22 7.49 126.42
C ALA A 13 70.86 7.21 125.77
N THR A 14 69.76 7.40 126.51
CA THR A 14 68.39 7.21 125.99
C THR A 14 68.04 8.27 124.95
N ASN A 15 68.45 9.53 125.17
CA ASN A 15 68.26 10.62 124.20
C ASN A 15 69.06 10.38 122.91
N ALA A 16 70.27 9.80 123.00
CA ALA A 16 71.06 9.43 121.83
C ALA A 16 70.40 8.29 121.02
N ASP A 17 69.83 7.27 121.68
CA ASP A 17 69.08 6.20 121.01
C ASP A 17 67.78 6.70 120.35
N LEU A 18 67.05 7.59 121.02
CA LEU A 18 65.86 8.26 120.47
C LEU A 18 66.20 9.12 119.24
N ALA A 19 67.32 9.87 119.28
CA ALA A 19 67.78 10.65 118.14
C ALA A 19 68.14 9.75 116.94
N ASN A 20 68.81 8.62 117.18
CA ASN A 20 69.12 7.64 116.14
C ASN A 20 67.86 7.01 115.53
N LYS A 21 66.89 6.62 116.36
CA LYS A 21 65.58 6.08 115.89
C LYS A 21 64.76 7.12 115.14
N SER A 22 64.77 8.39 115.59
CA SER A 22 64.12 9.50 114.90
C SER A 22 64.75 9.75 113.53
N ASN A 23 66.07 9.72 113.43
CA ASN A 23 66.79 9.87 112.16
C ASN A 23 66.51 8.70 111.20
N ALA A 24 66.50 7.46 111.72
CA ALA A 24 66.16 6.27 110.94
C ALA A 24 64.70 6.30 110.43
N LEU A 25 63.76 6.74 111.28
CA LEU A 25 62.36 6.91 110.88
C LEU A 25 62.22 8.02 109.83
N THR A 26 62.94 9.13 109.98
CA THR A 26 62.95 10.23 109.00
C THR A 26 63.48 9.76 107.65
N GLN A 27 64.56 8.97 107.63
CA GLN A 27 65.09 8.39 106.40
C GLN A 27 64.13 7.36 105.76
N ALA A 28 63.48 6.53 106.58
CA ALA A 28 62.49 5.55 106.09
C ALA A 28 61.26 6.26 105.49
N VAL A 29 60.77 7.31 106.14
CA VAL A 29 59.67 8.15 105.63
C VAL A 29 60.08 8.85 104.35
N GLN A 30 61.27 9.46 104.30
CA GLN A 30 61.77 10.13 103.09
C GLN A 30 61.89 9.15 101.92
N THR A 31 62.42 7.95 102.17
CA THR A 31 62.51 6.89 101.16
C THR A 31 61.13 6.48 100.66
N GLN A 32 60.14 6.37 101.55
CA GLN A 32 58.78 6.01 101.16
C GLN A 32 58.08 7.14 100.40
N VAL A 33 58.31 8.41 100.76
CA VAL A 33 57.83 9.58 100.01
C VAL A 33 58.39 9.56 98.59
N THR A 34 59.70 9.37 98.41
CA THR A 34 60.31 9.29 97.08
C THR A 34 59.76 8.13 96.25
N ARG A 35 59.47 6.97 96.86
CA ARG A 35 58.80 5.85 96.14
C ARG A 35 57.38 6.21 95.70
N ILE A 36 56.62 6.91 96.54
CA ILE A 36 55.26 7.35 96.19
C ILE A 36 55.32 8.38 95.06
N GLU A 37 56.22 9.35 95.13
CA GLU A 37 56.42 10.35 94.08
C GLU A 37 56.78 9.70 92.74
N GLN A 38 57.67 8.70 92.76
CA GLN A 38 58.01 7.95 91.55
C GLN A 38 56.83 7.15 91.00
N ALA A 39 56.09 6.43 91.86
CA ALA A 39 54.91 5.67 91.44
C ALA A 39 53.81 6.58 90.86
N VAL A 40 53.64 7.80 91.40
CA VAL A 40 52.72 8.80 90.86
C VAL A 40 53.20 9.32 89.51
N ALA A 41 54.50 9.56 89.34
CA ALA A 41 55.08 9.97 88.06
C ALA A 41 54.89 8.91 86.97
N ASP A 42 55.14 7.65 87.30
CA ASP A 42 54.97 6.49 86.41
C ASP A 42 53.49 6.34 86.01
N ALA A 43 52.56 6.38 86.98
CA ALA A 43 51.13 6.31 86.71
C ALA A 43 50.63 7.46 85.82
N LYS A 44 51.20 8.67 85.98
CA LYS A 44 50.87 9.83 85.13
C LYS A 44 51.40 9.65 83.71
N SER A 45 52.59 9.07 83.54
CA SER A 45 53.17 8.73 82.24
C SER A 45 52.35 7.67 81.51
N ASP A 46 51.97 6.60 82.21
CA ASP A 46 51.15 5.51 81.66
C ASP A 46 49.77 6.01 81.23
N MET A 47 49.14 6.84 82.08
CA MET A 47 47.84 7.44 81.76
C MET A 47 47.91 8.39 80.57
N SER A 48 48.99 9.18 80.44
CA SER A 48 49.22 10.05 79.28
C SER A 48 49.41 9.22 77.99
N SER A 49 50.15 8.12 78.08
CA SER A 49 50.40 7.22 76.96
C SER A 49 49.12 6.48 76.52
N ALA A 50 48.33 5.99 77.47
CA ALA A 50 47.03 5.37 77.23
C ALA A 50 46.01 6.35 76.62
N THR A 51 45.98 7.58 77.13
CA THR A 51 45.12 8.66 76.59
C THR A 51 45.50 9.00 75.15
N THR A 52 46.80 9.15 74.87
CA THR A 52 47.31 9.45 73.52
C THR A 52 46.96 8.34 72.53
N THR A 53 47.13 7.08 72.95
CA THR A 53 46.79 5.89 72.14
C THR A 53 45.30 5.85 71.82
N THR A 54 44.45 6.09 72.81
CA THR A 54 42.99 6.12 72.65
C THR A 54 42.57 7.25 71.72
N LEU A 55 43.13 8.45 71.89
CA LEU A 55 42.81 9.62 71.06
C LEU A 55 43.20 9.40 69.58
N ASN A 56 44.35 8.76 69.33
CA ASN A 56 44.78 8.42 67.97
C ASN A 56 43.87 7.38 67.31
N LYS A 57 43.40 6.39 68.07
CA LYS A 57 42.42 5.41 67.59
C LYS A 57 41.09 6.08 67.23
N VAL A 58 40.56 6.94 68.10
CA VAL A 58 39.33 7.70 67.84
C VAL A 58 39.47 8.58 66.59
N LYS A 59 40.62 9.25 66.40
CA LYS A 59 40.88 10.03 65.18
C LYS A 59 40.92 9.17 63.92
N SER A 60 41.53 7.99 63.99
CA SER A 60 41.59 7.05 62.86
C SER A 60 40.20 6.51 62.50
N ASP A 61 39.40 6.15 63.51
CA ASP A 61 38.03 5.65 63.31
C ASP A 61 37.13 6.76 62.76
N ALA A 62 37.25 7.99 63.26
CA ALA A 62 36.54 9.15 62.72
C ALA A 62 36.92 9.45 61.25
N ALA A 63 38.20 9.30 60.89
CA ALA A 63 38.64 9.47 59.50
C ALA A 63 38.08 8.37 58.58
N LYS A 64 38.01 7.12 59.04
CA LYS A 64 37.38 6.02 58.29
C LYS A 64 35.89 6.25 58.08
N VAL A 65 35.17 6.63 59.14
CA VAL A 65 33.74 6.95 59.06
C VAL A 65 33.49 8.12 58.11
N ASN A 66 34.30 9.18 58.17
CA ASN A 66 34.18 10.30 57.22
C ASN A 66 34.46 9.86 55.78
N SER A 67 35.44 8.99 55.54
CA SER A 67 35.73 8.43 54.22
C SER A 67 34.57 7.57 53.69
N GLU A 68 33.96 6.74 54.55
CA GLU A 68 32.77 5.96 54.20
C GLU A 68 31.54 6.84 53.95
N ILE A 69 31.32 7.88 54.75
CA ILE A 69 30.25 8.86 54.53
C ILE A 69 30.47 9.56 53.20
N GLN A 70 31.69 10.01 52.91
CA GLN A 70 32.02 10.65 51.63
C GLN A 70 31.79 9.69 50.46
N THR A 71 32.23 8.43 50.58
CA THR A 71 32.02 7.40 49.55
C THR A 71 30.52 7.15 49.33
N ARG A 72 29.72 7.02 50.40
CA ARG A 72 28.26 6.85 50.30
C ARG A 72 27.56 8.10 49.77
N MET A 73 28.07 9.30 50.09
CA MET A 73 27.58 10.56 49.52
C MET A 73 27.91 10.65 48.03
N ASP A 74 29.11 10.27 47.61
CA ASP A 74 29.51 10.25 46.21
C ASP A 74 28.75 9.17 45.41
N GLU A 75 28.44 8.02 46.02
CA GLU A 75 27.55 6.99 45.45
C GLU A 75 26.08 7.45 45.38
N ALA A 76 25.61 8.21 46.38
CA ALA A 76 24.25 8.76 46.41
C ALA A 76 24.08 9.98 45.49
N ILE A 77 25.17 10.74 45.25
CA ILE A 77 25.29 11.80 44.24
C ILE A 77 25.75 11.14 42.93
N LYS A 78 25.01 10.13 42.44
CA LYS A 78 24.90 10.03 40.99
C LYS A 78 24.16 11.29 40.54
N PRO A 79 24.76 12.15 39.71
CA PRO A 79 24.07 13.34 39.25
C PRO A 79 22.71 12.91 38.73
N TRP A 80 21.65 13.48 39.29
CA TRP A 80 20.26 13.26 38.91
C TRP A 80 20.12 13.79 37.48
N MET A 81 20.60 13.02 36.52
CA MET A 81 20.44 13.28 35.11
C MET A 81 18.97 12.97 34.82
N PRO A 82 18.18 13.96 34.35
CA PRO A 82 16.72 13.86 34.26
C PRO A 82 16.30 12.99 33.07
N ALA A 83 16.73 11.74 33.05
CA ALA A 83 16.24 10.74 32.12
C ALA A 83 15.03 10.03 32.74
N MET A 84 14.07 9.69 31.89
CA MET A 84 12.97 8.82 32.27
C MET A 84 13.51 7.46 32.73
N SER A 85 12.98 6.91 33.83
CA SER A 85 13.30 5.54 34.23
C SER A 85 12.68 4.52 33.26
N LYS A 86 13.28 3.33 33.13
CA LYS A 86 12.71 2.23 32.34
C LYS A 86 11.23 1.95 32.69
N VAL A 87 10.89 1.94 33.98
CA VAL A 87 9.51 1.70 34.45
C VAL A 87 8.55 2.77 33.94
N GLN A 88 8.93 4.04 34.01
CA GLN A 88 8.12 5.12 33.46
C GLN A 88 7.99 5.02 31.93
N PHE A 89 9.08 4.65 31.25
CA PHE A 89 9.08 4.47 29.80
C PHE A 89 8.14 3.35 29.36
N ASP A 90 8.23 2.18 30.00
CA ASP A 90 7.33 1.05 29.72
C ASP A 90 5.88 1.37 30.07
N ALA A 91 5.61 2.08 31.17
CA ALA A 91 4.27 2.53 31.51
C ALA A 91 3.65 3.44 30.43
N LEU A 92 4.43 4.37 29.88
CA LEU A 92 3.97 5.22 28.76
C LEU A 92 3.72 4.40 27.48
N ARG A 93 4.54 3.39 27.21
CA ARG A 93 4.33 2.49 26.07
C ARG A 93 3.01 1.74 26.20
N GLU A 94 2.77 1.11 27.34
CA GLU A 94 1.53 0.36 27.60
C GLU A 94 0.30 1.27 27.58
N GLN A 95 0.39 2.47 28.17
CA GLN A 95 -0.66 3.48 28.06
C GLN A 95 -1.00 3.80 26.61
N ARG A 96 0.01 3.98 25.74
CA ARG A 96 -0.22 4.29 24.32
C ARG A 96 -0.80 3.10 23.56
N LYS A 97 -0.40 1.87 23.86
CA LYS A 97 -1.02 0.66 23.28
C LYS A 97 -2.53 0.61 23.56
N HIS A 98 -2.99 1.16 24.69
CA HIS A 98 -4.42 1.30 24.96
C HIS A 98 -5.08 2.51 24.29
N GLN A 99 -4.33 3.59 24.06
CA GLN A 99 -4.85 4.83 23.45
C GLN A 99 -5.03 4.72 21.94
N TYR A 100 -4.16 3.98 21.26
CA TYR A 100 -4.13 3.84 19.80
C TYR A 100 -4.70 2.49 19.36
N ALA A 101 -5.07 2.39 18.08
CA ALA A 101 -5.65 1.16 17.50
C ALA A 101 -4.59 0.10 17.16
N GLY A 102 -3.33 0.51 17.03
CA GLY A 102 -2.20 -0.34 16.68
C GLY A 102 -0.95 0.49 16.41
N SER A 103 0.08 -0.14 15.85
CA SER A 103 1.27 0.58 15.39
C SER A 103 1.10 1.07 13.96
N GLY A 104 1.66 2.23 13.67
CA GLY A 104 1.45 2.94 12.41
C GLY A 104 1.80 4.42 12.55
N PHE A 105 1.11 5.28 11.81
CA PHE A 105 1.33 6.71 11.82
C PHE A 105 0.20 7.40 12.58
N VAL A 106 0.57 8.20 13.58
CA VAL A 106 -0.38 9.03 14.33
C VAL A 106 -0.51 10.41 13.70
N GLU A 107 0.56 10.87 13.05
CA GLU A 107 0.55 12.06 12.20
C GLU A 107 1.27 11.76 10.89
N TRP A 108 0.66 12.15 9.77
CA TRP A 108 1.22 11.99 8.44
C TRP A 108 2.32 13.01 8.11
N GLY A 109 2.27 14.19 8.75
CA GLY A 109 3.03 15.37 8.36
C GLY A 109 2.38 16.16 7.23
N LYS A 110 2.88 17.37 6.98
CA LYS A 110 2.47 18.16 5.80
C LYS A 110 3.29 17.77 4.57
N HIS A 111 2.82 18.18 3.41
CA HIS A 111 3.47 17.92 2.12
C HIS A 111 3.47 19.17 1.23
N ILE A 112 4.18 19.09 0.12
CA ILE A 112 4.22 20.11 -0.93
C ILE A 112 3.51 19.53 -2.16
N SER A 113 2.65 20.33 -2.80
CA SER A 113 1.98 19.98 -4.06
C SER A 113 2.10 21.13 -5.05
N THR A 114 3.01 21.00 -6.01
CA THR A 114 3.21 21.93 -7.14
C THR A 114 3.64 21.13 -8.38
N PRO A 115 3.73 21.70 -9.59
CA PRO A 115 4.06 20.91 -10.78
C PRO A 115 5.36 20.08 -10.70
N ASN A 116 6.38 20.57 -9.98
CA ASN A 116 7.65 19.83 -9.77
C ASN A 116 7.63 18.93 -8.52
N TYR A 117 6.68 19.17 -7.61
CA TYR A 117 6.53 18.47 -6.34
C TYR A 117 5.22 17.71 -6.35
N GLN A 118 5.24 16.44 -6.76
CA GLN A 118 4.02 15.69 -6.93
C GLN A 118 3.53 15.14 -5.58
N PHE A 119 2.25 15.41 -5.30
CA PHE A 119 1.53 14.84 -4.19
C PHE A 119 1.34 13.33 -4.38
N ILE A 120 1.78 12.53 -3.39
CA ILE A 120 1.55 11.09 -3.35
C ILE A 120 0.37 10.79 -2.44
N ASN A 121 0.45 11.25 -1.19
CA ASN A 121 -0.61 11.22 -0.19
C ASN A 121 -0.34 12.28 0.87
N GLU A 122 -1.24 12.43 1.83
CA GLU A 122 -0.98 13.28 2.98
C GLU A 122 0.39 13.00 3.61
N GLY A 123 1.19 14.06 3.72
CA GLY A 123 2.55 14.02 4.24
C GLY A 123 3.62 13.48 3.29
N MET A 124 3.26 12.75 2.23
CA MET A 124 4.21 12.10 1.32
C MET A 124 4.19 12.75 -0.08
N TRP A 125 5.38 13.05 -0.60
CA TRP A 125 5.54 13.74 -1.88
C TRP A 125 6.86 13.37 -2.55
N THR A 126 6.98 13.66 -3.84
CA THR A 126 8.20 13.45 -4.63
C THR A 126 8.60 14.74 -5.33
N TRP A 127 9.91 14.95 -5.51
CA TRP A 127 10.45 16.04 -6.33
C TRP A 127 11.06 15.46 -7.59
N LEU A 128 10.48 15.79 -8.75
CA LEU A 128 10.86 15.14 -10.01
C LEU A 128 12.32 15.37 -10.40
N ASN A 129 12.96 16.46 -9.94
CA ASN A 129 14.37 16.76 -10.23
C ASN A 129 15.36 16.13 -9.24
N ARG A 130 14.87 15.44 -8.20
CA ARG A 130 15.73 14.70 -7.29
C ARG A 130 15.71 13.23 -7.66
N ILE A 131 16.89 12.69 -7.93
CA ILE A 131 17.01 11.31 -8.36
C ILE A 131 16.63 10.32 -7.25
N ASN A 132 15.97 9.24 -7.63
CA ASN A 132 15.68 8.03 -6.85
C ASN A 132 15.19 8.35 -5.44
N SER A 133 14.20 9.22 -5.28
CA SER A 133 13.78 9.61 -3.93
C SER A 133 12.29 9.91 -3.78
N ILE A 134 11.80 9.65 -2.57
CA ILE A 134 10.49 10.10 -2.07
C ILE A 134 10.72 10.84 -0.75
N SER A 135 9.81 11.73 -0.37
CA SER A 135 9.94 12.59 0.82
C SER A 135 8.71 12.49 1.72
N LEU A 136 8.93 12.72 3.01
CA LEU A 136 7.89 12.74 4.04
C LEU A 136 8.06 13.96 4.96
N GLY A 137 6.95 14.64 5.23
CA GLY A 137 6.93 15.89 5.98
C GLY A 137 7.55 17.05 5.19
N VAL A 138 7.60 18.21 5.84
CA VAL A 138 8.28 19.43 5.37
C VAL A 138 9.15 20.00 6.49
N ALA A 139 9.90 21.07 6.20
CA ALA A 139 10.69 21.75 7.21
C ALA A 139 9.78 22.38 8.30
N ASP A 140 10.24 22.45 9.55
CA ASP A 140 9.47 23.09 10.63
C ASP A 140 9.19 24.57 10.36
N SER A 141 10.12 25.24 9.69
CA SER A 141 10.00 26.64 9.31
C SER A 141 9.13 26.84 8.07
N ASP A 142 8.68 25.77 7.42
CA ASP A 142 7.90 25.88 6.20
C ASP A 142 6.44 26.24 6.51
N ILE A 143 6.07 27.45 6.11
CA ILE A 143 4.70 27.98 6.22
C ILE A 143 3.84 27.59 4.99
N GLY A 144 4.46 27.08 3.92
CA GLY A 144 3.79 26.68 2.67
C GLY A 144 3.37 25.22 2.61
N GLY A 145 3.67 24.42 3.64
CA GLY A 145 3.21 23.03 3.73
C GLY A 145 1.68 22.96 3.80
N ILE A 146 1.09 22.05 3.01
CA ILE A 146 -0.35 21.78 2.96
C ILE A 146 -0.66 20.38 3.55
N GLY A 147 -1.88 20.16 4.05
CA GLY A 147 -2.32 18.92 4.72
C GLY A 147 -3.50 19.16 5.66
N GLU A 148 -4.24 18.11 6.00
CA GLU A 148 -5.37 18.18 6.95
C GLU A 148 -4.86 18.18 8.40
N LEU A 149 -3.68 17.59 8.66
CA LEU A 149 -3.06 17.54 9.98
C LEU A 149 -2.18 18.76 10.33
N SER A 150 -2.09 19.06 11.63
CA SER A 150 -1.45 20.28 12.15
C SER A 150 0.07 20.29 12.10
N SER A 151 0.72 19.12 12.08
CA SER A 151 2.18 19.00 12.21
C SER A 151 2.90 18.98 10.86
N ASN A 152 4.00 19.71 10.75
CA ASN A 152 4.86 19.69 9.56
C ASN A 152 5.62 18.35 9.40
N ARG A 153 5.76 17.58 10.49
CA ARG A 153 6.52 16.32 10.53
C ARG A 153 5.58 15.13 10.69
N ALA A 154 6.01 13.98 10.19
CA ALA A 154 5.34 12.72 10.47
C ALA A 154 5.71 12.20 11.86
N LYS A 155 4.80 11.45 12.48
CA LYS A 155 5.01 10.81 13.77
C LYS A 155 4.48 9.38 13.71
N ALA A 156 5.37 8.42 13.96
CA ALA A 156 5.04 7.01 13.99
C ALA A 156 4.89 6.52 15.44
N LEU A 157 4.02 5.53 15.65
CA LEU A 157 3.90 4.76 16.88
C LEU A 157 4.34 3.33 16.56
N VAL A 158 5.40 2.87 17.20
CA VAL A 158 5.95 1.52 17.02
C VAL A 158 6.08 0.86 18.38
N ASP A 159 5.29 -0.18 18.65
CA ASP A 159 5.29 -0.91 19.92
C ASP A 159 5.14 0.03 21.15
N GLY A 160 4.22 0.99 21.04
CA GLY A 160 3.96 2.01 22.07
C GLY A 160 4.98 3.16 22.13
N VAL A 161 6.04 3.15 21.33
CA VAL A 161 7.05 4.22 21.29
C VAL A 161 6.71 5.23 20.20
N PHE A 162 6.67 6.53 20.55
CA PHE A 162 6.55 7.58 19.55
C PHE A 162 7.90 7.90 18.92
N LEU A 163 7.94 7.85 17.59
CA LEU A 163 9.08 8.23 16.79
C LEU A 163 8.75 9.51 16.03
N ALA A 164 9.40 10.61 16.39
CA ALA A 164 9.32 11.86 15.66
C ALA A 164 10.20 11.74 14.40
N LEU A 165 9.56 11.69 13.23
CA LEU A 165 10.26 11.46 11.97
C LEU A 165 10.69 12.79 11.38
N SER A 166 11.99 13.07 11.44
CA SER A 166 12.53 14.31 10.92
C SER A 166 13.99 14.19 10.52
N LYS A 167 14.36 14.95 9.49
CA LYS A 167 15.75 15.11 9.05
C LYS A 167 16.44 13.78 8.76
N VAL A 168 15.72 12.80 8.21
CA VAL A 168 16.32 11.53 7.76
C VAL A 168 17.04 11.79 6.44
N ALA A 169 18.36 11.58 6.41
CA ALA A 169 19.24 11.79 5.27
C ALA A 169 19.16 13.19 4.62
N HIS A 170 18.52 14.15 5.29
CA HIS A 170 18.31 15.51 4.84
C HIS A 170 18.26 16.45 6.05
N LYS A 171 18.62 17.73 5.88
CA LYS A 171 18.70 18.68 7.01
C LYS A 171 17.36 19.26 7.46
N ASP A 172 16.30 19.10 6.66
CA ASP A 172 15.01 19.79 6.84
C ASP A 172 13.81 18.85 7.04
N TYR A 173 13.78 17.69 6.37
CA TYR A 173 12.62 16.79 6.30
C TYR A 173 13.09 15.33 6.16
N VAL A 174 12.18 14.36 6.03
CA VAL A 174 12.54 12.95 5.82
C VAL A 174 12.71 12.70 4.32
N LEU A 175 13.91 12.32 3.89
CA LEU A 175 14.20 11.89 2.52
C LEU A 175 14.46 10.40 2.53
N PHE A 176 13.74 9.65 1.68
CA PHE A 176 14.06 8.26 1.40
C PHE A 176 14.81 8.19 0.07
N THR A 177 16.04 7.71 0.11
CA THR A 177 16.80 7.42 -1.11
C THR A 177 16.56 5.98 -1.50
N LEU A 178 16.27 5.75 -2.77
CA LEU A 178 16.04 4.45 -3.38
C LEU A 178 17.27 4.02 -4.17
N PRO A 179 17.47 2.70 -4.39
CA PRO A 179 18.52 2.20 -5.25
C PRO A 179 18.37 2.70 -6.69
N PRO A 180 19.45 2.67 -7.50
CA PRO A 180 19.36 2.92 -8.93
C PRO A 180 18.33 1.98 -9.58
N ALA A 181 17.60 2.48 -10.58
CA ALA A 181 16.66 1.69 -11.36
C ALA A 181 17.34 0.45 -12.00
N PRO A 182 16.62 -0.67 -12.23
CA PRO A 182 17.19 -1.83 -12.91
C PRO A 182 17.84 -1.48 -14.24
N ASP A 183 19.00 -2.06 -14.52
CA ASP A 183 19.81 -1.84 -15.71
C ASP A 183 20.10 -3.13 -16.50
N GLY A 184 19.50 -4.24 -16.07
CA GLY A 184 19.60 -5.54 -16.70
C GLY A 184 20.87 -6.33 -16.35
N THR A 185 21.68 -5.91 -15.37
CA THR A 185 22.89 -6.66 -14.97
C THR A 185 22.65 -7.68 -13.85
N LYS A 186 21.50 -7.63 -13.18
CA LYS A 186 21.13 -8.56 -12.11
C LYS A 186 20.18 -9.65 -12.60
N THR A 187 20.42 -10.88 -12.20
CA THR A 187 19.44 -11.98 -12.32
C THR A 187 18.93 -12.41 -10.96
N TYR A 188 17.68 -12.88 -10.94
CA TYR A 188 17.05 -13.52 -9.80
C TYR A 188 16.64 -14.94 -10.19
N ASP A 189 17.07 -15.92 -9.40
CA ASP A 189 16.67 -17.32 -9.54
C ASP A 189 15.56 -17.66 -8.54
N SER A 190 14.34 -17.85 -9.04
CA SER A 190 13.19 -18.16 -8.22
C SER A 190 13.27 -19.52 -7.53
N ALA A 191 14.09 -20.46 -8.01
CA ALA A 191 14.23 -21.77 -7.37
C ALA A 191 15.15 -21.75 -6.15
N THR A 192 16.22 -20.95 -6.21
CA THR A 192 17.23 -20.87 -5.14
C THR A 192 17.10 -19.62 -4.29
N GLY A 193 16.37 -18.63 -4.78
CA GLY A 193 16.25 -17.32 -4.18
C GLY A 193 17.47 -16.41 -4.37
N THR A 194 18.42 -16.79 -5.22
CA THR A 194 19.69 -16.08 -5.31
C THR A 194 19.61 -14.89 -6.27
N VAL A 195 20.20 -13.75 -5.87
CA VAL A 195 20.48 -12.63 -6.76
C VAL A 195 21.94 -12.65 -7.17
N THR A 196 22.19 -12.58 -8.48
CA THR A 196 23.55 -12.52 -9.02
C THR A 196 23.76 -11.23 -9.81
N GLU A 197 24.79 -10.48 -9.46
CA GLU A 197 25.29 -9.35 -10.23
C GLU A 197 26.25 -9.87 -11.31
N HIS A 198 26.04 -9.49 -12.56
CA HIS A 198 26.89 -9.84 -13.70
C HIS A 198 27.75 -8.65 -14.13
N SER A 199 28.78 -8.87 -14.95
CA SER A 199 29.65 -7.80 -15.44
C SER A 199 28.92 -6.76 -16.31
N ASP A 200 27.88 -7.22 -17.02
CA ASP A 200 27.07 -6.42 -17.92
C ASP A 200 25.74 -7.14 -18.22
N ALA A 201 24.85 -6.44 -18.93
CA ALA A 201 23.54 -6.98 -19.27
C ALA A 201 23.61 -8.20 -20.21
N GLN A 202 24.59 -8.25 -21.13
CA GLN A 202 24.71 -9.36 -22.08
C GLN A 202 25.02 -10.67 -21.33
N ALA A 203 25.93 -10.63 -20.36
CA ALA A 203 26.24 -11.75 -19.49
C ALA A 203 25.02 -12.20 -18.68
N ALA A 204 24.27 -11.24 -18.10
CA ALA A 204 23.05 -11.52 -17.34
C ALA A 204 21.98 -12.24 -18.20
N PHE A 205 21.66 -11.72 -19.39
CA PHE A 205 20.69 -12.33 -20.29
C PHE A 205 21.12 -13.71 -20.81
N THR A 206 22.43 -13.93 -21.02
CA THR A 206 22.97 -15.23 -21.42
C THR A 206 22.85 -16.27 -20.29
N SER A 207 22.81 -15.83 -19.03
CA SER A 207 22.66 -16.71 -17.86
C SER A 207 21.21 -17.10 -17.54
N GLU A 208 20.22 -16.60 -18.29
CA GLU A 208 18.82 -16.91 -18.01
C GLU A 208 18.53 -18.41 -18.17
N THR A 209 17.74 -18.94 -17.24
CA THR A 209 17.18 -20.29 -17.27
C THR A 209 15.66 -20.21 -17.12
N ALA A 210 14.99 -21.33 -16.86
CA ALA A 210 13.56 -21.32 -16.56
C ALA A 210 13.25 -20.50 -15.29
N THR A 211 14.11 -20.57 -14.27
CA THR A 211 13.91 -19.96 -12.95
C THR A 211 14.80 -18.75 -12.71
N ASN A 212 15.98 -18.69 -13.36
CA ASN A 212 16.88 -17.53 -13.32
C ASN A 212 16.52 -16.53 -14.42
N LYS A 213 16.01 -15.35 -14.04
CA LYS A 213 15.57 -14.29 -14.97
C LYS A 213 16.25 -12.96 -14.67
N VAL A 214 16.53 -12.18 -15.71
CA VAL A 214 17.06 -10.82 -15.56
C VAL A 214 15.99 -9.91 -14.95
N ILE A 215 16.38 -9.16 -13.92
CA ILE A 215 15.53 -8.16 -13.27
C ILE A 215 15.43 -6.95 -14.20
N THR A 216 14.33 -6.91 -14.96
CA THR A 216 14.04 -5.82 -15.92
C THR A 216 12.98 -4.84 -15.42
N SER A 217 12.31 -5.19 -14.33
CA SER A 217 11.36 -4.35 -13.61
C SER A 217 11.28 -4.88 -12.17
N ARG A 218 11.15 -3.98 -11.19
CA ARG A 218 10.93 -4.35 -9.78
C ARG A 218 10.15 -3.30 -8.99
N LYS A 219 9.59 -3.69 -7.84
CA LYS A 219 9.11 -2.76 -6.80
C LYS A 219 10.06 -2.74 -5.61
N ASP A 220 10.54 -1.56 -5.21
CA ASP A 220 11.39 -1.39 -4.04
C ASP A 220 10.53 -1.15 -2.78
N LEU A 221 10.85 -1.82 -1.67
CA LEU A 221 10.13 -1.67 -0.40
C LEU A 221 10.85 -0.70 0.53
N VAL A 222 10.13 0.32 1.00
CA VAL A 222 10.55 1.29 2.01
C VAL A 222 9.86 0.97 3.32
N PHE A 223 10.63 0.87 4.41
CA PHE A 223 10.10 0.62 5.75
C PHE A 223 10.91 1.32 6.83
N LEU A 224 10.29 1.50 7.99
CA LEU A 224 10.93 1.99 9.21
C LEU A 224 11.21 0.81 10.12
N GLU A 225 12.43 0.73 10.67
CA GLU A 225 12.75 -0.20 11.76
C GLU A 225 13.19 0.55 13.01
N SER A 226 12.86 0.01 14.17
CA SER A 226 13.09 0.57 15.50
C SER A 226 13.63 -0.51 16.44
N TRP A 227 14.59 -0.15 17.28
CA TRP A 227 15.19 -1.05 18.27
C TRP A 227 15.72 -0.28 19.48
N HIS A 228 15.88 -1.00 20.58
CA HIS A 228 16.49 -0.47 21.80
C HIS A 228 18.00 -0.71 21.73
N GLU A 229 18.82 0.32 21.90
CA GLU A 229 20.28 0.17 21.90
C GLU A 229 20.91 0.90 23.08
N ASP A 230 21.74 0.17 23.82
CA ASP A 230 22.59 0.70 24.88
C ASP A 230 23.52 1.77 24.30
N ILE A 231 23.49 2.99 24.83
CA ILE A 231 24.33 4.09 24.34
C ILE A 231 25.82 3.74 24.42
N SER A 232 26.23 2.93 25.42
CA SER A 232 27.61 2.50 25.61
C SER A 232 28.13 1.56 24.52
N GLU A 233 27.28 0.82 23.80
CA GLU A 233 27.74 -0.13 22.78
C GLU A 233 28.43 0.55 21.60
N LYS A 234 27.94 1.74 21.21
CA LYS A 234 28.50 2.54 20.12
C LYS A 234 29.09 3.86 20.59
N GLY A 235 28.87 4.24 21.85
CA GLY A 235 29.36 5.50 22.43
C GLY A 235 28.77 6.76 21.77
N VAL A 236 27.64 6.63 21.09
CA VAL A 236 26.98 7.71 20.32
C VAL A 236 25.52 7.82 20.72
N VAL A 237 25.00 9.05 20.74
CA VAL A 237 23.58 9.38 20.87
C VAL A 237 23.11 10.15 19.63
N TYR A 238 21.90 9.87 19.16
CA TYR A 238 21.33 10.53 17.99
C TYR A 238 20.12 11.39 18.38
N PRO A 239 19.96 12.60 17.81
CA PRO A 239 18.73 13.35 17.95
C PRO A 239 17.51 12.54 17.50
N LEU A 240 16.43 12.58 18.28
CA LEU A 240 15.16 11.88 18.05
C LEU A 240 15.29 10.33 17.96
N GLY A 241 16.46 9.76 18.28
CA GLY A 241 16.78 8.37 17.97
C GLY A 241 17.04 8.08 16.48
N ASN A 242 17.10 9.11 15.63
CA ASN A 242 17.29 8.97 14.18
C ASN A 242 18.76 8.71 13.83
N VAL A 243 19.13 7.46 13.52
CA VAL A 243 20.52 7.13 13.17
C VAL A 243 20.94 7.61 11.78
N GLN A 244 20.02 8.25 11.04
CA GLN A 244 20.23 8.88 9.74
C GLN A 244 20.02 10.40 9.82
N TYR A 245 20.10 11.00 11.02
CA TYR A 245 19.85 12.43 11.21
C TYR A 245 20.79 13.28 10.34
N GLY A 246 20.23 14.16 9.51
CA GLY A 246 20.94 14.83 8.41
C GLY A 246 21.44 16.24 8.71
N ALA A 247 21.14 16.80 9.89
CA ALA A 247 21.64 18.11 10.29
C ALA A 247 22.89 18.01 11.18
N SER A 248 23.83 18.93 11.01
CA SER A 248 25.11 18.96 11.74
C SER A 248 25.03 19.56 13.15
N SER A 249 23.84 19.95 13.60
CA SER A 249 23.62 20.43 14.97
C SER A 249 22.25 20.07 15.51
N TYR A 250 22.15 20.00 16.83
CA TYR A 250 20.91 19.77 17.56
C TYR A 250 20.92 20.52 18.88
N GLY A 251 19.96 21.43 19.08
CA GLY A 251 19.89 22.21 20.33
C GLY A 251 21.17 22.98 20.65
N GLY A 252 21.85 23.53 19.65
CA GLY A 252 23.13 24.22 19.83
C GLY A 252 24.34 23.31 20.06
N ILE A 253 24.15 21.98 20.04
CA ILE A 253 25.22 20.98 20.12
C ILE A 253 25.67 20.62 18.70
N SER A 254 26.97 20.72 18.42
CA SER A 254 27.54 20.26 17.15
C SER A 254 27.57 18.73 17.08
N LEU A 255 27.23 18.17 15.93
CA LEU A 255 27.15 16.74 15.69
C LEU A 255 28.22 16.28 14.68
N GLN A 256 28.54 14.99 14.72
CA GLN A 256 29.53 14.33 13.85
C GLN A 256 28.92 13.16 13.11
N ASN A 257 29.31 12.93 11.86
CA ASN A 257 28.80 11.86 11.00
C ASN A 257 29.83 10.75 10.71
N SER A 258 30.88 10.69 11.53
CA SER A 258 31.99 9.72 11.42
C SER A 258 32.17 8.89 12.71
N LEU A 259 31.13 8.84 13.55
CA LEU A 259 31.17 8.15 14.86
C LEU A 259 30.95 6.63 14.74
N VAL A 260 30.33 6.18 13.65
CA VAL A 260 30.04 4.78 13.35
C VAL A 260 30.40 4.47 11.89
N ALA A 261 30.47 3.19 11.54
CA ALA A 261 30.62 2.76 10.15
C ALA A 261 29.43 3.24 9.30
N GLN A 262 29.68 3.64 8.05
CA GLN A 262 28.66 4.23 7.16
C GLN A 262 27.43 3.31 6.99
N GLY A 263 27.64 1.99 6.86
CA GLY A 263 26.55 1.00 6.74
C GLY A 263 25.56 0.96 7.93
N TYR A 264 25.91 1.54 9.08
CA TYR A 264 24.97 1.67 10.21
C TYR A 264 23.78 2.57 9.85
N SER A 265 24.03 3.63 9.07
CA SER A 265 23.04 4.64 8.66
C SER A 265 22.57 4.46 7.21
N ALA A 266 23.02 3.43 6.51
CA ALA A 266 22.65 3.17 5.11
C ALA A 266 21.20 2.69 4.96
N PHE A 267 20.51 3.15 3.92
CA PHE A 267 19.16 2.66 3.55
C PHE A 267 19.18 1.18 3.15
N GLY A 268 20.24 0.71 2.50
CA GLY A 268 20.45 -0.67 2.10
C GLY A 268 21.91 -0.90 1.75
N GLU A 269 22.27 -2.13 1.39
CA GLU A 269 23.66 -2.49 1.05
C GLU A 269 24.20 -1.71 -0.18
N TRP A 270 23.30 -1.26 -1.05
CA TRP A 270 23.60 -0.43 -2.22
C TRP A 270 23.97 1.02 -1.85
N ASP A 271 23.64 1.48 -0.65
CA ASP A 271 23.84 2.87 -0.22
C ASP A 271 25.19 3.07 0.48
N GLN A 272 26.14 3.65 -0.26
CA GLN A 272 27.49 3.94 0.21
C GLN A 272 27.65 5.38 0.73
N ASN A 273 26.61 6.21 0.67
CA ASN A 273 26.72 7.66 0.84
C ASN A 273 26.06 8.17 2.12
N THR A 274 24.94 7.59 2.54
CA THR A 274 24.18 8.10 3.69
C THR A 274 24.95 7.92 4.99
N LYS A 275 25.06 9.00 5.77
CA LYS A 275 25.66 9.01 7.11
C LYS A 275 24.74 9.78 8.05
N GLY A 276 24.55 9.30 9.27
CA GLY A 276 23.84 10.01 10.32
C GLY A 276 24.76 10.87 11.19
N TYR A 277 24.32 12.08 11.51
CA TYR A 277 24.96 12.97 12.47
C TYR A 277 24.50 12.65 13.89
N GLY A 278 25.43 12.25 14.75
CA GLY A 278 25.21 12.00 16.17
C GLY A 278 26.22 12.74 17.05
N ALA A 279 26.07 12.62 18.36
CA ALA A 279 27.02 13.14 19.34
C ALA A 279 27.72 12.00 20.06
N LYS A 280 29.04 12.12 20.24
CA LYS A 280 29.80 11.16 21.04
C LYS A 280 29.47 11.37 22.52
N TRP A 281 28.85 10.37 23.15
CA TRP A 281 28.27 10.50 24.49
C TRP A 281 29.30 10.91 25.55
N SER A 282 30.51 10.35 25.48
CA SER A 282 31.58 10.62 26.44
C SER A 282 32.21 12.00 26.33
N THR A 283 31.99 12.73 25.23
CA THR A 283 32.54 14.07 25.03
C THR A 283 31.52 15.18 25.32
N LEU A 284 30.26 14.83 25.59
CA LEU A 284 29.23 15.80 25.94
C LEU A 284 29.44 16.32 27.37
N THR A 285 29.23 17.62 27.57
CA THR A 285 29.13 18.20 28.92
C THR A 285 27.85 17.72 29.60
N ASP A 286 27.75 17.89 30.92
CA ASP A 286 26.58 17.42 31.65
C ASP A 286 25.32 18.24 31.30
N GLU A 287 25.45 19.52 30.93
CA GLU A 287 24.35 20.32 30.37
C GLU A 287 23.89 19.76 29.02
N GLN A 288 24.82 19.35 28.17
CA GLN A 288 24.51 18.78 26.86
C GLN A 288 23.85 17.40 26.98
N LYS A 289 24.33 16.53 27.88
CA LYS A 289 23.67 15.26 28.21
C LYS A 289 22.27 15.51 28.73
N THR A 290 22.11 16.46 29.66
CA THR A 290 20.81 16.87 30.20
C THR A 290 19.84 17.29 29.09
N ARG A 291 20.32 18.00 28.06
CA ARG A 291 19.50 18.38 26.91
C ARG A 291 18.99 17.19 26.10
N PHE A 292 19.82 16.17 25.89
CA PHE A 292 19.37 14.93 25.23
C PHE A 292 18.37 14.15 26.10
N LEU A 293 18.63 14.05 27.41
CA LEU A 293 17.84 13.23 28.33
C LEU A 293 16.47 13.86 28.69
N SER A 294 16.41 15.20 28.75
CA SER A 294 15.20 15.93 29.14
C SER A 294 14.15 16.02 28.03
N GLU A 295 14.54 15.81 26.77
CA GLU A 295 13.63 15.87 25.63
C GLU A 295 13.03 14.48 25.33
N PRO A 296 11.72 14.27 25.56
CA PRO A 296 11.13 12.93 25.46
C PRO A 296 11.20 12.33 24.05
N GLU A 297 11.27 13.16 23.00
CA GLU A 297 11.36 12.68 21.62
C GLU A 297 12.70 12.01 21.29
N ASN A 298 13.75 12.23 22.10
CA ASN A 298 15.00 11.49 21.98
C ASN A 298 14.89 10.02 22.42
N ASN A 299 13.78 9.65 23.08
CA ASN A 299 13.45 8.30 23.55
C ASN A 299 14.61 7.63 24.32
N ILE A 300 15.18 8.35 25.29
CA ILE A 300 16.24 7.83 26.17
C ILE A 300 15.65 7.51 27.54
N TYR A 301 15.92 6.30 28.03
CA TYR A 301 15.60 5.92 29.40
C TYR A 301 16.80 5.34 30.12
N TYR A 302 16.75 5.43 31.45
CA TYR A 302 17.73 4.81 32.33
C TYR A 302 17.20 3.47 32.86
N ASP A 303 17.95 2.42 32.59
CA ASP A 303 17.70 1.09 33.16
C ASP A 303 18.54 0.91 34.42
N ALA A 304 17.86 0.93 35.58
CA ALA A 304 18.50 0.78 36.88
C ALA A 304 19.03 -0.64 37.13
N GLN A 305 18.50 -1.66 36.46
CA GLN A 305 18.96 -3.04 36.63
C GLN A 305 20.31 -3.27 35.96
N THR A 306 20.46 -2.75 34.73
CA THR A 306 21.70 -2.86 33.96
C THR A 306 22.66 -1.69 34.19
N ASN A 307 22.21 -0.63 34.88
CA ASN A 307 22.95 0.62 35.12
C ASN A 307 23.39 1.29 33.80
N LYS A 308 22.48 1.33 32.81
CA LYS A 308 22.76 1.85 31.46
C LYS A 308 21.69 2.82 30.98
N PHE A 309 22.12 3.75 30.13
CA PHE A 309 21.22 4.55 29.32
C PHE A 309 20.95 3.83 28.00
N VAL A 310 19.68 3.63 27.70
CA VAL A 310 19.20 3.01 26.47
C VAL A 310 18.48 4.06 25.65
N GLN A 311 18.80 4.13 24.36
CA GLN A 311 18.06 4.95 23.42
C GLN A 311 17.24 4.04 22.51
N VAL A 312 15.96 4.32 22.35
CA VAL A 312 15.18 3.74 21.25
C VAL A 312 15.57 4.46 19.97
N ARG A 313 16.14 3.71 19.03
CA ARG A 313 16.67 4.20 17.76
C ARG A 313 15.81 3.74 16.61
N TYR A 314 15.81 4.50 15.54
CA TYR A 314 15.17 4.09 14.30
C TYR A 314 16.02 4.45 13.08
N ARG A 315 15.76 3.72 11.99
CA ARG A 315 16.17 4.10 10.63
C ARG A 315 15.14 3.68 9.61
N MET A 316 15.27 4.29 8.44
CA MET A 316 14.57 3.90 7.24
C MET A 316 15.44 2.94 6.43
N ARG A 317 14.81 1.92 5.87
CA ARG A 317 15.46 0.92 5.03
C ARG A 317 14.75 0.84 3.69
N VAL A 318 15.52 0.51 2.66
CA VAL A 318 15.04 0.27 1.31
C VAL A 318 15.63 -1.03 0.79
N VAL A 319 14.74 -1.96 0.45
CA VAL A 319 15.10 -3.27 -0.13
C VAL A 319 14.74 -3.26 -1.60
N GLU A 320 15.70 -3.63 -2.45
CA GLU A 320 15.46 -3.87 -3.88
C GLU A 320 14.50 -5.04 -4.04
N GLY A 321 13.43 -4.85 -4.81
CA GLY A 321 12.55 -5.96 -5.20
C GLY A 321 13.26 -6.97 -6.09
N LEU A 322 12.76 -8.20 -6.10
CA LEU A 322 13.25 -9.29 -6.96
C LEU A 322 12.42 -9.48 -8.23
N GLY A 323 11.36 -8.66 -8.33
CA GLY A 323 10.45 -8.47 -9.43
C GLY A 323 9.43 -7.40 -9.02
N ASP A 324 8.39 -7.23 -9.83
CA ASP A 324 7.27 -6.33 -9.51
C ASP A 324 6.18 -7.01 -8.67
N ASP A 325 6.25 -8.34 -8.59
CA ASP A 325 5.25 -9.14 -7.89
C ASP A 325 5.68 -9.35 -6.43
N TRP A 326 4.89 -8.76 -5.54
CA TRP A 326 4.96 -8.95 -4.09
C TRP A 326 3.79 -9.80 -3.59
N GLN A 327 2.99 -10.39 -4.49
CA GLN A 327 1.97 -11.36 -4.14
C GLN A 327 2.63 -12.75 -4.05
N GLY A 328 2.52 -13.39 -2.89
CA GLY A 328 2.80 -14.83 -2.82
C GLY A 328 1.68 -15.58 -3.55
N ARG A 329 1.84 -15.90 -4.84
CA ARG A 329 0.93 -16.81 -5.56
C ARG A 329 1.13 -18.25 -5.09
N SER A 330 0.82 -18.59 -3.84
CA SER A 330 0.72 -20.01 -3.50
C SER A 330 -0.61 -20.56 -4.04
N GLN A 331 -0.60 -21.16 -5.23
CA GLN A 331 -1.54 -22.23 -5.55
C GLN A 331 -1.19 -23.41 -4.63
N LEU A 332 -1.86 -23.53 -3.49
CA LEU A 332 -1.86 -24.79 -2.77
C LEU A 332 -3.03 -25.63 -3.27
N SER A 333 -2.64 -26.76 -3.85
CA SER A 333 -3.45 -27.88 -4.28
C SER A 333 -4.66 -28.12 -3.37
N SER A 334 -5.82 -28.23 -4.01
CA SER A 334 -7.09 -28.65 -3.44
C SER A 334 -6.94 -29.88 -2.54
N GLY A 335 -6.97 -29.71 -1.21
CA GLY A 335 -6.97 -30.87 -0.30
C GLY A 335 -6.91 -30.57 1.20
N SER A 336 -6.31 -29.45 1.62
CA SER A 336 -6.11 -29.17 3.06
C SER A 336 -6.52 -27.72 3.34
N GLY A 337 -7.53 -27.50 4.18
CA GLY A 337 -8.14 -26.20 4.51
C GLY A 337 -7.26 -25.21 5.27
N TYR A 338 -5.96 -25.17 5.01
CA TYR A 338 -5.03 -24.17 5.51
C TYR A 338 -4.50 -23.35 4.34
N SER A 339 -5.14 -22.20 4.10
CA SER A 339 -4.55 -21.13 3.28
C SER A 339 -3.44 -20.49 4.11
N PRO A 340 -2.16 -20.52 3.70
CA PRO A 340 -1.14 -19.73 4.37
C PRO A 340 -1.40 -18.28 3.97
N TYR A 341 -2.01 -17.54 4.89
CA TYR A 341 -2.20 -16.10 4.83
C TYR A 341 -0.83 -15.38 4.77
N ARG A 342 -0.19 -15.37 3.60
CA ARG A 342 1.10 -14.71 3.37
C ARG A 342 0.87 -13.21 3.18
N SER A 343 1.69 -12.38 3.82
CA SER A 343 1.63 -10.92 3.65
C SER A 343 2.08 -10.53 2.24
N ARG A 344 1.24 -9.77 1.51
CA ARG A 344 1.56 -9.07 0.25
C ARG A 344 2.78 -8.15 0.36
N TYR A 345 3.28 -7.90 1.58
CA TYR A 345 4.32 -6.91 1.84
C TYR A 345 5.62 -7.50 2.41
N LEU A 346 5.66 -8.81 2.69
CA LEU A 346 6.85 -9.50 3.24
C LEU A 346 7.18 -10.85 2.57
N GLY A 347 6.31 -11.36 1.70
CA GLY A 347 6.62 -12.52 0.86
C GLY A 347 7.05 -12.07 -0.53
N HIS A 348 8.21 -12.53 -0.99
CA HIS A 348 8.57 -12.44 -2.39
C HIS A 348 8.87 -13.85 -2.91
N GLY A 349 8.47 -14.15 -4.14
CA GLY A 349 8.74 -15.44 -4.78
C GLY A 349 7.70 -16.53 -4.50
N ASP A 350 7.56 -17.42 -5.49
CA ASP A 350 6.74 -18.62 -5.44
C ASP A 350 7.61 -19.77 -4.92
N PHE A 351 7.18 -20.46 -3.85
CA PHE A 351 7.97 -21.54 -3.27
C PHE A 351 7.11 -22.75 -2.97
N GLY A 352 7.50 -23.88 -3.57
CA GLY A 352 7.27 -25.20 -3.00
C GLY A 352 7.90 -25.33 -1.61
N ASP A 353 7.52 -26.37 -0.90
CA ASP A 353 7.41 -26.46 0.57
C ASP A 353 8.62 -26.11 1.47
N ASP A 354 9.82 -25.76 0.97
CA ASP A 354 11.04 -25.76 1.81
C ASP A 354 12.05 -24.59 1.70
N VAL A 355 11.84 -23.55 0.87
CA VAL A 355 12.79 -22.40 0.80
C VAL A 355 12.05 -21.09 1.02
N TRP A 356 12.32 -20.44 2.15
CA TRP A 356 11.65 -19.21 2.56
C TRP A 356 12.60 -18.02 2.45
N GLN A 357 12.22 -16.97 1.72
CA GLN A 357 13.02 -15.76 1.61
C GLN A 357 12.48 -14.63 2.48
N TRP A 358 13.29 -14.20 3.44
CA TRP A 358 12.93 -13.24 4.48
C TRP A 358 13.78 -11.98 4.38
N MET A 359 13.21 -10.85 4.77
CA MET A 359 13.98 -9.61 4.85
C MET A 359 14.89 -9.65 6.09
N LEU A 360 16.18 -9.36 5.88
CA LEU A 360 17.19 -9.35 6.94
C LEU A 360 17.41 -7.91 7.47
N PRO A 361 17.07 -7.61 8.74
CA PRO A 361 17.53 -6.41 9.43
C PRO A 361 18.92 -6.64 10.02
N ARG A 362 19.75 -5.58 9.98
CA ARG A 362 21.14 -5.47 10.51
C ARG A 362 21.99 -6.76 10.56
N GLY A 363 22.91 -6.92 9.61
CA GLY A 363 24.23 -7.57 9.82
C GLY A 363 24.25 -8.97 10.44
N ALA A 364 23.17 -9.72 10.38
CA ALA A 364 23.12 -11.11 10.81
C ALA A 364 23.59 -12.01 9.67
N ASN A 365 24.65 -12.76 9.95
CA ASN A 365 25.14 -13.80 9.05
C ASN A 365 24.18 -15.01 9.11
N VAL A 366 23.99 -15.63 7.94
CA VAL A 366 23.52 -17.01 7.69
C VAL A 366 23.05 -17.77 8.93
N ASP A 367 21.74 -17.75 9.20
CA ASP A 367 20.92 -18.92 9.54
C ASP A 367 19.52 -18.44 9.97
N TYR A 368 18.51 -18.73 9.14
CA TYR A 368 17.07 -18.68 9.45
C TYR A 368 16.42 -17.31 9.82
N ASN A 369 15.56 -16.83 8.92
CA ASN A 369 14.31 -16.06 9.11
C ASN A 369 14.33 -14.85 10.07
N ASP A 370 14.61 -13.62 9.59
CA ASP A 370 14.62 -12.44 10.46
C ASP A 370 13.35 -11.54 10.43
N LEU A 371 12.62 -11.33 9.34
CA LEU A 371 11.33 -10.59 9.35
C LEU A 371 10.27 -11.35 8.57
N SER A 372 9.12 -11.61 9.20
CA SER A 372 8.09 -12.51 8.68
C SER A 372 6.68 -12.06 9.08
N ALA A 373 5.70 -12.50 8.29
CA ALA A 373 4.28 -12.36 8.57
C ALA A 373 3.65 -13.70 8.97
N SER A 374 2.88 -13.73 10.07
CA SER A 374 2.17 -14.92 10.55
C SER A 374 0.93 -14.46 11.29
N VAL A 375 -0.22 -14.93 10.79
CA VAL A 375 -1.54 -14.57 11.28
C VAL A 375 -1.84 -15.34 12.56
N VAL A 376 -2.15 -14.61 13.63
CA VAL A 376 -2.70 -15.18 14.85
C VAL A 376 -4.12 -14.64 15.01
N SER A 377 -5.13 -15.41 14.57
CA SER A 377 -6.56 -15.03 14.53
C SER A 377 -6.89 -13.78 13.69
N ASP A 378 -8.13 -13.27 13.77
CA ASP A 378 -8.72 -12.19 12.93
C ASP A 378 -7.99 -10.83 12.90
N HIS A 379 -6.76 -10.76 13.42
CA HIS A 379 -5.88 -9.60 13.47
C HIS A 379 -4.58 -9.94 12.73
N GLN A 380 -4.22 -9.16 11.72
CA GLN A 380 -2.88 -9.21 11.13
C GLN A 380 -1.86 -8.68 12.16
N ILE A 381 -1.41 -9.57 13.03
CA ILE A 381 -0.04 -9.52 13.50
C ILE A 381 0.83 -10.13 12.40
N PHE A 382 2.01 -9.59 12.18
CA PHE A 382 3.01 -10.20 11.31
C PHE A 382 4.03 -10.93 12.20
N GLN A 383 3.72 -12.16 12.63
CA GLN A 383 4.64 -13.04 13.38
C GLN A 383 5.50 -13.92 12.45
N SER A 384 6.38 -14.76 13.00
CA SER A 384 7.12 -15.78 12.23
C SER A 384 6.49 -17.16 12.30
N ALA A 385 6.80 -17.96 11.27
CA ALA A 385 6.25 -19.30 11.07
C ALA A 385 6.84 -20.38 12.01
N ASN A 386 7.71 -20.05 12.97
CA ASN A 386 8.25 -21.05 13.89
C ASN A 386 8.34 -20.54 15.32
N SER A 387 7.24 -20.64 16.05
CA SER A 387 7.31 -21.21 17.41
C SER A 387 5.92 -21.66 17.88
N GLN A 388 5.80 -22.94 18.22
CA GLN A 388 4.78 -23.44 19.13
C GLN A 388 5.00 -22.93 20.59
N ALA A 389 5.53 -21.72 20.80
CA ALA A 389 6.05 -21.34 22.11
C ALA A 389 5.96 -19.84 22.47
N VAL A 390 5.07 -19.07 21.87
CA VAL A 390 4.64 -17.79 22.46
C VAL A 390 3.12 -17.79 22.58
N SER A 391 2.65 -17.75 23.82
CA SER A 391 1.24 -17.79 24.22
C SER A 391 0.33 -16.96 23.32
N ASN A 392 -0.86 -17.51 23.02
CA ASN A 392 -2.01 -16.97 22.29
C ASN A 392 -2.60 -15.66 22.88
N THR A 393 -1.78 -14.70 23.30
CA THR A 393 -2.22 -13.43 23.88
C THR A 393 -1.74 -12.30 22.99
N VAL A 394 -2.47 -12.08 21.90
CA VAL A 394 -2.39 -10.86 21.09
C VAL A 394 -2.77 -9.67 21.97
N THR A 395 -1.89 -8.69 22.12
CA THR A 395 -2.24 -7.43 22.79
C THR A 395 -2.68 -6.44 21.72
N LEU A 396 -3.70 -5.62 21.98
CA LEU A 396 -4.31 -4.67 21.02
C LEU A 396 -3.32 -3.72 20.31
N GLY A 397 -2.08 -3.56 20.81
CA GLY A 397 -1.05 -2.67 20.24
C GLY A 397 -0.19 -3.22 19.10
N ASP A 398 -0.33 -4.50 18.74
CA ASP A 398 0.59 -5.21 17.83
C ASP A 398 0.17 -5.20 16.35
N ALA A 399 -1.01 -4.65 16.02
CA ALA A 399 -1.48 -4.54 14.64
C ALA A 399 -0.55 -3.61 13.82
N GLY A 400 -0.18 -4.03 12.60
CA GLY A 400 0.68 -3.25 11.71
C GLY A 400 2.20 -3.37 11.95
N LEU A 401 2.65 -4.14 12.95
CA LEU A 401 4.06 -4.35 13.29
C LEU A 401 4.68 -5.60 12.66
N TRP A 402 5.93 -5.47 12.22
CA TRP A 402 6.84 -6.56 11.90
C TRP A 402 7.87 -6.72 13.01
N ARG A 403 8.23 -7.95 13.39
CA ARG A 403 9.21 -8.20 14.47
C ARG A 403 10.20 -9.31 14.10
N VAL A 404 11.43 -9.15 14.58
CA VAL A 404 12.48 -10.18 14.49
C VAL A 404 12.40 -11.15 15.66
N ILE A 405 12.45 -12.46 15.40
CA ILE A 405 12.47 -13.47 16.48
C ILE A 405 13.77 -13.36 17.28
N GLY A 406 13.66 -13.40 18.60
CA GLY A 406 14.84 -13.41 19.48
C GLY A 406 15.61 -12.09 19.52
N LYS A 407 15.13 -11.03 18.85
CA LYS A 407 15.67 -9.66 18.91
C LYS A 407 14.55 -8.65 19.21
N ASP A 408 14.91 -7.52 19.80
CA ASP A 408 13.98 -6.41 20.08
C ASP A 408 13.90 -5.40 18.92
N ILE A 409 13.94 -5.91 17.68
CA ILE A 409 13.81 -5.10 16.46
C ILE A 409 12.36 -5.20 15.96
N THR A 410 11.74 -4.04 15.75
CA THR A 410 10.38 -3.88 15.22
C THR A 410 10.40 -3.03 13.96
N ALA A 411 9.45 -3.22 13.04
CA ALA A 411 9.36 -2.45 11.81
C ALA A 411 7.92 -2.22 11.34
N ILE A 412 7.72 -1.18 10.53
CA ILE A 412 6.44 -0.88 9.86
C ILE A 412 6.68 -0.51 8.39
N PRO A 413 5.81 -0.94 7.45
CA PRO A 413 5.90 -0.57 6.05
C PRO A 413 5.63 0.93 5.86
N ILE A 414 6.25 1.51 4.83
CA ILE A 414 6.00 2.88 4.41
C ILE A 414 5.48 2.92 2.97
N ALA A 415 6.20 2.29 2.05
CA ALA A 415 5.82 2.34 0.64
C ALA A 415 6.40 1.18 -0.19
N LEU A 416 5.69 0.76 -1.23
CA LEU A 416 6.25 0.05 -2.37
C LEU A 416 6.40 1.02 -3.55
N VAL A 417 7.54 0.99 -4.23
CA VAL A 417 7.84 1.91 -5.34
C VAL A 417 8.14 1.13 -6.60
N GLN A 418 7.19 1.14 -7.55
CA GLN A 418 7.37 0.55 -8.88
C GLN A 418 8.48 1.26 -9.64
N ARG A 419 9.53 0.55 -10.05
CA ARG A 419 10.65 1.13 -10.78
C ARG A 419 10.44 1.00 -12.29
N LEU A 420 10.80 2.05 -13.02
CA LEU A 420 11.14 1.96 -14.46
C LEU A 420 12.55 1.38 -14.59
N ASN A 421 13.05 1.15 -15.80
CA ASN A 421 14.40 0.65 -16.02
C ASN A 421 15.25 1.55 -16.95
N GLN A 422 16.56 1.36 -16.86
CA GLN A 422 17.58 2.10 -17.60
C GLN A 422 17.76 1.62 -19.04
N GLY A 423 17.03 0.58 -19.47
CA GLY A 423 17.06 0.07 -20.84
C GLY A 423 16.37 1.02 -21.82
N ALA A 424 16.63 0.84 -23.11
CA ALA A 424 15.92 1.51 -24.18
C ALA A 424 14.45 1.09 -24.19
N TYR A 425 13.54 2.05 -24.36
CA TYR A 425 12.10 1.78 -24.44
C TYR A 425 11.76 1.08 -25.75
N HIS A 426 11.00 -0.02 -25.66
CA HIS A 426 10.39 -0.68 -26.82
C HIS A 426 9.03 -1.28 -26.40
N PRO A 427 7.93 -1.08 -27.15
CA PRO A 427 6.59 -1.50 -26.72
C PRO A 427 6.40 -3.02 -26.63
N VAL A 428 7.23 -3.79 -27.33
CA VAL A 428 7.31 -5.26 -27.23
C VAL A 428 8.35 -5.72 -26.20
N TYR A 429 9.63 -5.37 -26.41
CA TYR A 429 10.74 -5.99 -25.71
C TYR A 429 11.13 -5.35 -24.38
N ASN A 430 10.81 -4.07 -24.16
CA ASN A 430 11.10 -3.39 -22.91
C ASN A 430 10.11 -2.25 -22.64
N PRO A 431 8.85 -2.56 -22.30
CA PRO A 431 7.83 -1.54 -22.07
C PRO A 431 8.12 -0.67 -20.84
N MET A 432 9.03 -1.08 -19.96
CA MET A 432 9.48 -0.35 -18.77
C MET A 432 10.74 0.49 -18.99
N GLY A 433 11.34 0.43 -20.19
CA GLY A 433 12.51 1.20 -20.57
C GLY A 433 12.26 2.70 -20.65
N THR A 434 13.33 3.47 -20.55
CA THR A 434 13.31 4.95 -20.58
C THR A 434 14.37 5.54 -21.50
N ALA A 435 15.45 4.82 -21.79
CA ALA A 435 16.48 5.30 -22.69
C ALA A 435 16.01 5.29 -24.15
N GLN A 436 16.72 6.02 -25.01
CA GLN A 436 16.66 5.83 -26.47
C GLN A 436 17.63 4.73 -26.89
N PHE A 437 17.42 4.21 -28.10
CA PHE A 437 18.44 3.47 -28.81
C PHE A 437 19.47 4.45 -29.38
N THR A 438 20.71 4.01 -29.53
CA THR A 438 21.77 4.77 -30.18
C THR A 438 22.74 3.85 -30.89
N GLN A 439 23.42 4.37 -31.89
CA GLN A 439 24.65 3.82 -32.42
C GLN A 439 25.75 4.86 -32.21
N THR A 440 26.77 4.48 -31.46
CA THR A 440 27.78 5.43 -30.96
C THR A 440 28.44 6.19 -32.11
N ASN A 441 28.42 7.52 -32.03
CA ASN A 441 28.92 8.45 -33.06
C ASN A 441 28.21 8.39 -34.43
N VAL A 442 26.99 7.83 -34.47
CA VAL A 442 26.19 7.73 -35.71
C VAL A 442 24.86 8.47 -35.53
N ALA A 443 23.93 7.92 -34.75
CA ALA A 443 22.62 8.52 -34.53
C ALA A 443 21.90 7.95 -33.30
N ASN A 444 20.88 8.67 -32.85
CA ASN A 444 19.95 8.24 -31.80
C ASN A 444 18.60 7.89 -32.44
N TYR A 445 17.92 6.91 -31.87
CA TYR A 445 16.68 6.36 -32.41
C TYR A 445 15.65 6.17 -31.31
N HIS A 446 14.40 6.47 -31.62
CA HIS A 446 13.27 5.89 -30.90
C HIS A 446 12.98 4.50 -31.47
N TRP A 447 12.22 3.68 -30.74
CA TRP A 447 11.83 2.34 -31.19
C TRP A 447 11.16 2.34 -32.58
N ASN A 448 10.36 3.38 -32.86
CA ASN A 448 9.59 3.53 -34.09
C ASN A 448 10.40 4.16 -35.25
N THR A 449 11.65 4.52 -35.00
CA THR A 449 12.57 5.07 -36.01
C THR A 449 13.83 4.22 -36.15
N LEU A 450 13.80 2.96 -35.65
CA LEU A 450 14.91 2.03 -35.78
C LEU A 450 15.13 1.68 -37.27
N PRO A 451 16.38 1.52 -37.73
CA PRO A 451 16.67 1.06 -39.09
C PRO A 451 16.05 -0.31 -39.38
N SER A 452 15.55 -0.51 -40.60
CA SER A 452 14.84 -1.74 -41.00
C SER A 452 15.69 -3.02 -40.93
N ASN A 453 17.01 -2.90 -40.89
CA ASN A 453 17.94 -4.02 -40.74
C ASN A 453 18.27 -4.35 -39.27
N TYR A 454 17.75 -3.58 -38.30
CA TYR A 454 17.93 -3.83 -36.88
C TYR A 454 16.68 -4.47 -36.28
N TYR A 455 16.86 -5.66 -35.71
CA TYR A 455 15.80 -6.40 -35.04
C TYR A 455 16.02 -6.31 -33.52
N PRO A 456 15.23 -5.49 -32.80
CA PRO A 456 15.39 -5.35 -31.37
C PRO A 456 15.04 -6.67 -30.65
N SER A 457 15.66 -6.87 -29.50
CA SER A 457 15.38 -7.98 -28.59
C SER A 457 15.34 -7.46 -27.16
N LYS A 458 14.83 -8.27 -26.22
CA LYS A 458 14.83 -7.91 -24.79
C LYS A 458 16.25 -7.59 -24.31
N ALA A 459 17.23 -8.44 -24.63
CA ALA A 459 18.64 -8.20 -24.29
C ALA A 459 19.20 -6.93 -24.96
N GLY A 460 18.92 -6.73 -26.25
CA GLY A 460 19.39 -5.55 -27.01
C GLY A 460 18.89 -4.22 -26.45
N CYS A 461 17.78 -4.22 -25.71
CA CYS A 461 17.29 -3.03 -25.01
C CYS A 461 18.17 -2.62 -23.82
N PHE A 462 19.01 -3.51 -23.27
CA PHE A 462 19.88 -3.23 -22.12
C PHE A 462 21.37 -3.20 -22.47
N GLU A 463 21.76 -3.77 -23.61
CA GLU A 463 23.13 -3.74 -24.10
C GLU A 463 23.55 -2.33 -24.50
N LEU A 464 24.75 -1.90 -24.09
CA LEU A 464 25.32 -0.63 -24.54
C LEU A 464 25.64 -0.67 -26.03
N ALA A 465 25.42 0.47 -26.69
CA ALA A 465 25.75 0.68 -28.08
C ALA A 465 27.27 0.70 -28.33
N THR A 466 27.66 0.33 -29.55
CA THR A 466 29.02 0.49 -30.07
C THR A 466 28.96 1.21 -31.42
N PRO A 467 30.08 1.63 -32.02
CA PRO A 467 30.08 2.17 -33.37
C PRO A 467 29.52 1.21 -34.43
N SER A 468 29.51 -0.10 -34.17
CA SER A 468 29.04 -1.15 -35.09
C SER A 468 27.71 -1.81 -34.67
N ARG A 469 27.16 -1.49 -33.50
CA ARG A 469 25.92 -2.11 -32.96
C ARG A 469 25.03 -1.06 -32.30
N ILE A 470 23.75 -1.07 -32.69
CA ILE A 470 22.71 -0.29 -32.00
C ILE A 470 22.41 -0.95 -30.65
N GLY A 471 22.38 -0.15 -29.59
CA GLY A 471 22.03 -0.55 -28.23
C GLY A 471 21.41 0.61 -27.46
N ARG A 472 21.25 0.48 -26.14
CA ARG A 472 20.78 1.59 -25.30
C ARG A 472 21.81 2.71 -25.24
N HIS A 473 21.32 3.93 -25.18
CA HIS A 473 22.14 5.10 -24.88
C HIS A 473 22.56 5.12 -23.41
N ALA A 474 23.84 5.39 -23.14
CA ALA A 474 24.43 5.24 -21.81
C ALA A 474 23.87 6.19 -20.74
N THR A 475 23.40 7.39 -21.13
CA THR A 475 22.95 8.43 -20.18
C THR A 475 21.52 8.92 -20.38
N TYR A 476 20.86 8.53 -21.47
CA TYR A 476 19.49 8.99 -21.74
C TYR A 476 18.48 8.19 -20.91
N GLY A 477 17.28 8.74 -20.73
CA GLY A 477 16.32 8.21 -19.77
C GLY A 477 16.58 8.66 -18.34
N THR A 478 17.55 9.56 -18.11
CA THR A 478 17.79 10.23 -16.82
C THR A 478 17.23 11.64 -16.84
N ASN A 479 16.81 12.16 -15.68
CA ASN A 479 16.35 13.53 -15.55
C ASN A 479 17.44 14.51 -16.01
N SER A 480 18.69 14.28 -15.59
CA SER A 480 19.83 15.14 -15.92
C SER A 480 20.12 15.27 -17.42
N ALA A 481 19.90 14.21 -18.21
CA ALA A 481 20.11 14.24 -19.65
C ALA A 481 18.96 14.95 -20.40
N GLY A 482 17.77 15.01 -19.80
CA GLY A 482 16.58 15.62 -20.39
C GLY A 482 16.00 14.88 -21.62
N GLN A 483 16.65 13.81 -22.09
CA GLN A 483 16.26 13.00 -23.24
C GLN A 483 15.67 11.65 -22.80
N THR A 484 14.63 11.17 -23.49
CA THR A 484 13.96 9.89 -23.19
C THR A 484 13.49 9.20 -24.46
N GLY A 485 13.50 7.86 -24.47
CA GLY A 485 12.91 7.05 -25.53
C GLY A 485 11.43 6.72 -25.29
N ARG A 486 10.94 6.93 -24.07
CA ARG A 486 9.60 6.53 -23.64
C ARG A 486 8.56 7.63 -23.90
N PRO A 487 7.38 7.29 -24.47
CA PRO A 487 6.27 8.23 -24.60
C PRO A 487 5.55 8.47 -23.26
N GLY A 488 4.81 9.58 -23.17
CA GLY A 488 3.93 9.90 -22.04
C GLY A 488 4.58 10.60 -20.85
N SER A 489 3.92 10.52 -19.68
CA SER A 489 4.27 11.28 -18.47
C SER A 489 5.48 10.73 -17.70
N TYR A 490 5.78 9.43 -17.83
CA TYR A 490 6.89 8.76 -17.13
C TYR A 490 8.14 8.72 -18.02
N LYS A 491 8.96 9.76 -17.96
CA LYS A 491 10.07 9.95 -18.92
C LYS A 491 11.41 9.40 -18.46
N TYR A 492 11.65 9.42 -17.16
CA TYR A 492 12.99 9.20 -16.59
C TYR A 492 12.97 8.13 -15.50
N HIS A 493 13.92 7.18 -15.53
CA HIS A 493 13.96 6.06 -14.58
C HIS A 493 14.51 6.43 -13.21
N ASP A 494 15.26 7.53 -13.14
CA ASP A 494 15.81 8.11 -11.93
C ASP A 494 14.86 9.14 -11.30
N ALA A 495 13.76 9.53 -11.96
CA ALA A 495 12.67 10.25 -11.32
C ALA A 495 11.65 9.28 -10.72
N ILE A 496 11.12 9.60 -9.54
CA ILE A 496 10.00 8.87 -8.95
C ILE A 496 8.73 9.70 -9.12
N TYR A 497 7.78 9.19 -9.88
CA TYR A 497 6.48 9.81 -10.13
C TYR A 497 5.47 9.35 -9.07
N ALA A 498 4.49 10.19 -8.76
CA ALA A 498 3.51 9.88 -7.71
C ALA A 498 2.75 8.56 -7.97
N GLY A 499 2.39 8.28 -9.23
CA GLY A 499 1.69 7.06 -9.60
C GLY A 499 2.51 5.76 -9.42
N GLN A 500 3.84 5.84 -9.27
CA GLN A 500 4.69 4.68 -8.98
C GLN A 500 4.65 4.26 -7.51
N VAL A 501 4.20 5.13 -6.60
CA VAL A 501 4.29 4.90 -5.16
C VAL A 501 2.98 4.31 -4.66
N GLU A 502 3.05 3.12 -4.05
CA GLU A 502 2.01 2.56 -3.19
C GLU A 502 2.38 2.94 -1.75
N ASP A 503 1.52 3.67 -1.08
CA ASP A 503 1.74 4.10 0.30
C ASP A 503 1.04 3.12 1.22
N LEU A 504 1.85 2.46 2.06
CA LEU A 504 1.45 1.36 2.91
C LEU A 504 1.18 1.80 4.35
N ARG A 505 1.36 3.08 4.63
CA ARG A 505 1.25 3.57 5.99
C ARG A 505 -0.22 3.52 6.45
N LEU A 506 -0.43 3.11 7.70
CA LEU A 506 -1.75 3.00 8.32
C LEU A 506 -1.94 4.05 9.41
N ASN A 507 -3.18 4.54 9.56
CA ASN A 507 -3.54 5.45 10.65
C ASN A 507 -3.64 4.68 11.97
N ALA A 508 -2.79 5.02 12.94
CA ALA A 508 -2.78 4.39 14.25
C ALA A 508 -3.84 4.94 15.22
N ASN A 509 -4.46 6.08 14.91
CA ASN A 509 -5.51 6.66 15.75
C ASN A 509 -6.76 5.75 15.78
N LYS A 510 -7.49 5.75 16.90
CA LYS A 510 -8.82 5.14 16.95
C LYS A 510 -9.78 5.99 16.13
N LEU A 511 -10.38 5.40 15.10
CA LEU A 511 -11.25 6.09 14.15
C LEU A 511 -12.72 5.89 14.53
N ASP A 512 -13.53 6.95 14.41
CA ASP A 512 -14.98 6.80 14.37
C ASP A 512 -15.36 6.21 13.01
N VAL A 513 -15.95 5.01 13.01
CA VAL A 513 -16.26 4.27 11.78
C VAL A 513 -17.31 4.99 10.91
N ASN A 514 -18.23 5.74 11.52
CA ASN A 514 -19.26 6.48 10.79
C ASN A 514 -18.69 7.75 10.16
N GLN A 515 -17.84 8.48 10.87
CA GLN A 515 -17.12 9.61 10.30
C GLN A 515 -16.19 9.16 9.17
N LEU A 516 -15.43 8.09 9.40
CA LEU A 516 -14.53 7.49 8.40
C LEU A 516 -15.31 7.08 7.14
N ARG A 517 -16.51 6.51 7.29
CA ARG A 517 -17.41 6.14 6.17
C ARG A 517 -17.73 7.34 5.28
N GLU A 518 -18.15 8.46 5.84
CA GLU A 518 -18.52 9.65 5.06
C GLU A 518 -17.30 10.40 4.48
N GLU A 519 -16.18 10.46 5.20
CA GLU A 519 -14.91 11.01 4.69
C GLU A 519 -14.37 10.18 3.52
N THR A 520 -14.38 8.86 3.64
CA THR A 520 -13.91 7.96 2.60
C THR A 520 -14.84 8.02 1.39
N MET A 521 -16.16 8.12 1.57
CA MET A 521 -17.09 8.29 0.44
C MET A 521 -16.82 9.58 -0.32
N ARG A 522 -16.61 10.70 0.40
CA ARG A 522 -16.27 11.98 -0.23
C ARG A 522 -14.97 11.88 -1.04
N LYS A 523 -13.96 11.16 -0.54
CA LYS A 523 -12.71 10.88 -1.28
C LYS A 523 -12.94 9.98 -2.49
N ALA A 524 -13.83 8.99 -2.39
CA ALA A 524 -14.22 8.11 -3.49
C ALA A 524 -14.90 8.89 -4.63
N VAL A 525 -15.88 9.74 -4.29
CA VAL A 525 -16.59 10.62 -5.23
C VAL A 525 -15.66 11.64 -5.86
N ALA A 526 -14.77 12.26 -5.07
CA ALA A 526 -13.78 13.21 -5.58
C ALA A 526 -12.69 12.55 -6.46
N GLY A 527 -12.65 11.21 -6.53
CA GLY A 527 -11.65 10.45 -7.25
C GLY A 527 -10.24 10.57 -6.66
N THR A 528 -10.13 10.84 -5.35
CA THR A 528 -8.84 11.00 -4.64
C THR A 528 -8.40 9.74 -3.89
N LEU A 529 -9.26 8.72 -3.78
CA LEU A 529 -8.82 7.39 -3.34
C LEU A 529 -7.86 6.79 -4.37
N ARG A 530 -6.75 6.24 -3.87
CA ARG A 530 -5.72 5.62 -4.68
C ARG A 530 -5.99 4.15 -4.90
N GLY A 531 -5.58 3.69 -6.06
CA GLY A 531 -5.64 2.30 -6.46
C GLY A 531 -4.32 1.86 -7.06
N LYS A 532 -4.25 0.60 -7.46
CA LYS A 532 -3.16 0.07 -8.28
C LYS A 532 -3.73 -0.86 -9.32
N GLU A 533 -3.21 -0.72 -10.53
CA GLU A 533 -3.48 -1.61 -11.65
C GLU A 533 -2.25 -1.78 -12.51
N SER A 534 -2.25 -2.84 -13.30
CA SER A 534 -1.24 -3.10 -14.31
C SER A 534 -1.69 -2.64 -15.70
N THR A 535 -0.72 -2.31 -16.55
CA THR A 535 -0.95 -2.19 -18.00
C THR A 535 -1.13 -3.57 -18.63
N ILE A 536 -1.76 -3.61 -19.81
CA ILE A 536 -1.99 -4.86 -20.53
C ILE A 536 -0.93 -5.09 -21.59
N PHE A 537 -0.60 -6.34 -21.86
CA PHE A 537 0.16 -6.79 -23.01
C PHE A 537 -0.75 -7.64 -23.89
N THR A 538 -0.94 -7.22 -25.14
CA THR A 538 -1.82 -7.92 -26.10
C THR A 538 -1.01 -8.86 -26.97
N THR A 539 -1.46 -10.10 -27.09
CA THR A 539 -0.99 -11.07 -28.10
C THR A 539 -2.11 -11.44 -29.06
N VAL A 540 -1.76 -11.63 -30.33
CA VAL A 540 -2.72 -12.01 -31.39
C VAL A 540 -2.20 -13.23 -32.12
N GLU A 541 -2.96 -14.32 -32.08
CA GLU A 541 -2.59 -15.60 -32.69
C GLU A 541 -3.54 -15.95 -33.84
N ALA A 542 -2.97 -16.22 -35.02
CA ALA A 542 -3.72 -16.80 -36.12
C ALA A 542 -4.01 -18.29 -35.85
N LYS A 543 -5.27 -18.68 -35.95
CA LYS A 543 -5.77 -20.04 -35.75
C LYS A 543 -6.72 -20.42 -36.87
N LYS A 544 -7.00 -21.72 -36.96
CA LYS A 544 -8.10 -22.27 -37.77
C LYS A 544 -9.22 -22.73 -36.87
N LEU A 545 -10.46 -22.46 -37.26
CA LEU A 545 -11.62 -23.02 -36.58
C LEU A 545 -11.69 -24.53 -36.82
N ALA A 546 -11.58 -25.32 -35.76
CA ALA A 546 -11.61 -26.79 -35.82
C ALA A 546 -13.02 -27.34 -35.54
N ILE A 547 -13.78 -26.68 -34.67
CA ILE A 547 -15.16 -27.06 -34.32
C ILE A 547 -15.98 -25.77 -34.14
N ALA A 548 -17.21 -25.78 -34.63
CA ALA A 548 -18.26 -24.83 -34.25
C ALA A 548 -19.57 -25.60 -34.13
N THR A 549 -20.13 -25.68 -32.93
CA THR A 549 -21.35 -26.46 -32.70
C THR A 549 -22.12 -25.98 -31.48
N VAL A 550 -23.33 -26.50 -31.32
CA VAL A 550 -24.21 -26.22 -30.19
C VAL A 550 -24.40 -27.51 -29.38
N TYR A 551 -24.15 -27.45 -28.08
CA TYR A 551 -24.42 -28.54 -27.15
C TYR A 551 -25.23 -28.04 -25.96
N ALA A 552 -26.33 -28.73 -25.65
CA ALA A 552 -27.25 -28.38 -24.56
C ALA A 552 -27.72 -26.90 -24.57
N GLY A 553 -27.92 -26.33 -25.77
CA GLY A 553 -28.34 -24.94 -25.94
C GLY A 553 -27.22 -23.89 -25.83
N LYS A 554 -25.95 -24.31 -25.71
CA LYS A 554 -24.79 -23.43 -25.63
C LYS A 554 -23.94 -23.54 -26.90
N TYR A 555 -23.58 -22.40 -27.47
CA TYR A 555 -22.66 -22.33 -28.61
C TYR A 555 -21.20 -22.37 -28.14
N TYR A 556 -20.40 -23.25 -28.72
CA TYR A 556 -18.97 -23.32 -28.46
C TYR A 556 -18.17 -23.54 -29.74
N VAL A 557 -16.93 -23.08 -29.70
CA VAL A 557 -15.94 -23.20 -30.77
C VAL A 557 -14.69 -23.90 -30.26
N ASN A 558 -13.95 -24.57 -31.13
CA ASN A 558 -12.63 -25.11 -30.82
C ASN A 558 -11.67 -24.65 -31.91
N LEU A 559 -10.49 -24.17 -31.51
CA LEU A 559 -9.47 -23.68 -32.43
C LEU A 559 -8.35 -24.70 -32.55
N ALA A 560 -7.90 -24.96 -33.78
CA ALA A 560 -6.85 -25.94 -34.06
C ALA A 560 -5.59 -25.65 -33.23
N GLY A 561 -5.06 -26.67 -32.54
CA GLY A 561 -3.87 -26.57 -31.70
C GLY A 561 -4.07 -25.92 -30.33
N THR A 562 -5.32 -25.78 -29.85
CA THR A 562 -5.65 -25.19 -28.53
C THR A 562 -5.77 -26.24 -27.42
N VAL A 563 -5.46 -27.50 -27.70
CA VAL A 563 -5.42 -28.56 -26.69
C VAL A 563 -4.08 -28.48 -25.97
N ASP A 564 -4.07 -27.96 -24.73
CA ASP A 564 -2.92 -28.13 -23.85
C ASP A 564 -3.07 -29.44 -23.06
N ILE A 565 -2.21 -30.40 -23.35
CA ILE A 565 -2.24 -31.75 -22.80
C ILE A 565 -1.29 -31.78 -21.61
N GLN A 566 -1.73 -31.27 -20.45
CA GLN A 566 -1.23 -31.68 -19.13
C GLN A 566 -1.99 -30.95 -18.01
N ASN A 567 -2.81 -31.70 -17.27
CA ASN A 567 -3.62 -31.32 -16.11
C ASN A 567 -4.85 -30.46 -16.44
N GLY A 568 -6.03 -31.09 -16.34
CA GLY A 568 -7.31 -30.39 -16.42
C GLY A 568 -7.42 -29.30 -15.35
N TYR A 569 -8.07 -28.19 -15.72
CA TYR A 569 -7.97 -26.85 -15.10
C TYR A 569 -6.60 -26.24 -15.40
N GLU A 570 -6.40 -25.39 -16.42
CA GLU A 570 -6.86 -24.00 -16.49
C GLU A 570 -6.51 -23.42 -17.88
N ILE A 571 -7.51 -23.10 -18.72
CA ILE A 571 -7.44 -21.83 -19.46
C ILE A 571 -8.41 -20.96 -18.67
N GLU A 572 -7.97 -20.41 -17.54
CA GLU A 572 -8.83 -19.50 -16.79
C GLU A 572 -8.99 -18.21 -17.60
N PRO A 573 -10.18 -17.90 -18.13
CA PRO A 573 -10.49 -16.51 -18.48
C PRO A 573 -10.34 -15.58 -17.26
N HIS A 574 -10.31 -16.11 -16.03
CA HIS A 574 -10.20 -15.35 -14.77
C HIS A 574 -8.88 -14.59 -14.60
N ASN A 575 -7.76 -15.08 -15.16
CA ASN A 575 -6.47 -14.39 -15.09
C ASN A 575 -6.15 -13.53 -16.33
N ARG A 576 -7.08 -13.44 -17.29
CA ARG A 576 -6.93 -12.60 -18.48
C ARG A 576 -7.89 -11.42 -18.40
N PRO A 577 -7.42 -10.17 -18.33
CA PRO A 577 -8.28 -8.98 -18.28
C PRO A 577 -9.24 -8.88 -19.46
N PHE A 578 -8.89 -9.46 -20.62
CA PHE A 578 -9.82 -9.65 -21.74
C PHE A 578 -9.35 -10.76 -22.70
N SER A 579 -10.28 -11.26 -23.50
CA SER A 579 -10.03 -12.17 -24.63
C SER A 579 -11.09 -11.95 -25.71
N TYR A 580 -10.72 -12.09 -26.98
CA TYR A 580 -11.64 -12.00 -28.12
C TYR A 580 -11.31 -13.05 -29.17
N LEU A 581 -12.33 -13.47 -29.91
CA LEU A 581 -12.16 -14.26 -31.14
C LEU A 581 -12.67 -13.44 -32.31
N TYR A 582 -11.83 -13.22 -33.32
CA TYR A 582 -12.23 -12.54 -34.55
C TYR A 582 -12.17 -13.51 -35.73
N ASN A 583 -13.31 -13.80 -36.33
CA ASN A 583 -13.37 -14.61 -37.55
C ASN A 583 -13.22 -13.66 -38.76
N ILE A 584 -12.03 -13.64 -39.35
CA ILE A 584 -11.72 -12.75 -40.47
C ILE A 584 -12.48 -13.17 -41.74
N THR A 585 -12.77 -14.46 -41.90
CA THR A 585 -13.56 -14.97 -43.04
C THR A 585 -14.99 -14.43 -43.01
N ARG A 586 -15.55 -14.19 -41.82
CA ARG A 586 -16.95 -13.79 -41.61
C ARG A 586 -17.13 -12.35 -41.13
N GLY A 587 -16.06 -11.68 -40.71
CA GLY A 587 -16.06 -10.27 -40.29
C GLY A 587 -16.77 -10.01 -38.95
N ASN A 588 -16.77 -10.97 -38.02
CA ASN A 588 -17.46 -10.82 -36.73
C ASN A 588 -16.59 -11.26 -35.54
N ILE A 589 -16.93 -10.73 -34.36
CA ILE A 589 -16.22 -10.91 -33.10
C ILE A 589 -17.09 -11.71 -32.13
N LEU A 590 -16.47 -12.66 -31.43
CA LEU A 590 -17.06 -13.42 -30.33
C LEU A 590 -16.28 -13.18 -29.03
N TYR A 591 -17.00 -13.23 -27.92
CA TYR A 591 -16.48 -13.04 -26.57
C TYR A 591 -16.39 -14.38 -25.85
N PRO A 592 -15.17 -14.90 -25.57
CA PRO A 592 -14.98 -16.11 -24.78
C PRO A 592 -15.54 -15.95 -23.36
N ILE A 593 -16.34 -16.93 -22.94
CA ILE A 593 -16.98 -17.00 -21.62
C ILE A 593 -16.22 -17.98 -20.73
N TYR A 594 -15.96 -19.17 -21.27
CA TYR A 594 -15.41 -20.29 -20.53
C TYR A 594 -14.66 -21.20 -21.48
N VAL A 595 -13.58 -21.82 -21.01
CA VAL A 595 -12.80 -22.78 -21.79
C VAL A 595 -12.73 -24.10 -21.02
N GLU A 596 -13.20 -25.17 -21.64
CA GLU A 596 -13.11 -26.51 -21.08
C GLU A 596 -11.69 -27.07 -21.17
N PRO A 597 -11.33 -28.06 -20.31
CA PRO A 597 -10.11 -28.85 -20.47
C PRO A 597 -9.96 -29.53 -21.83
N SER A 598 -11.07 -29.73 -22.56
CA SER A 598 -11.10 -30.27 -23.92
C SER A 598 -10.62 -29.27 -24.99
N GLY A 599 -10.37 -28.01 -24.62
CA GLY A 599 -10.06 -26.90 -25.53
C GLY A 599 -11.30 -26.24 -26.16
N ASN A 600 -12.52 -26.65 -25.78
CA ASN A 600 -13.75 -26.01 -26.24
C ASN A 600 -13.96 -24.66 -25.56
N ILE A 601 -14.18 -23.62 -26.35
CA ILE A 601 -14.40 -22.24 -25.92
C ILE A 601 -15.88 -21.92 -26.07
N TYR A 602 -16.58 -21.74 -24.97
CA TYR A 602 -17.93 -21.19 -24.97
C TYR A 602 -17.86 -19.70 -25.21
N THR A 603 -18.76 -19.18 -26.04
CA THR A 603 -18.72 -17.80 -26.49
C THR A 603 -20.09 -17.14 -26.43
N SER A 604 -20.11 -15.82 -26.42
CA SER A 604 -21.29 -15.00 -26.67
C SER A 604 -21.02 -14.01 -27.80
N ASP A 605 -22.09 -13.62 -28.48
CA ASP A 605 -22.17 -12.55 -29.48
C ASP A 605 -22.24 -11.15 -28.84
N ALA A 606 -22.32 -11.08 -27.51
CA ALA A 606 -22.25 -9.86 -26.73
C ALA A 606 -21.19 -9.99 -25.61
N PRO A 607 -20.61 -8.88 -25.14
CA PRO A 607 -19.83 -8.89 -23.92
C PRO A 607 -20.72 -9.41 -22.78
N SER A 608 -20.32 -10.49 -22.12
CA SER A 608 -21.01 -11.02 -20.95
C SER A 608 -20.18 -10.74 -19.70
N ILE A 609 -20.84 -10.18 -18.68
CA ILE A 609 -20.25 -9.98 -17.36
C ILE A 609 -20.48 -11.28 -16.60
N LEU A 610 -19.42 -12.04 -16.33
CA LEU A 610 -19.54 -13.31 -15.64
C LEU A 610 -19.12 -13.17 -14.17
N PRO A 611 -19.95 -13.60 -13.21
CA PRO A 611 -19.53 -13.84 -11.84
C PRO A 611 -18.34 -14.82 -11.77
N GLU A 612 -17.57 -14.74 -10.69
CA GLU A 612 -16.73 -15.87 -10.26
C GLU A 612 -17.58 -17.14 -10.20
N ASN A 613 -17.22 -18.14 -11.00
CA ASN A 613 -17.73 -19.52 -10.93
C ASN A 613 -19.22 -19.78 -11.23
N ARG A 614 -19.94 -18.95 -12.01
CA ARG A 614 -21.32 -19.31 -12.41
C ARG A 614 -21.61 -19.23 -13.92
N PHE A 615 -21.97 -20.38 -14.46
CA PHE A 615 -22.65 -20.52 -15.75
C PHE A 615 -24.03 -19.86 -15.67
N GLN A 616 -24.17 -18.59 -16.08
CA GLN A 616 -25.50 -18.13 -16.44
C GLN A 616 -25.91 -18.72 -17.78
N ASN A 617 -27.15 -19.18 -17.87
CA ASN A 617 -27.81 -19.56 -19.12
C ASN A 617 -27.86 -18.30 -19.99
N VAL A 618 -26.85 -18.10 -20.83
CA VAL A 618 -26.95 -17.14 -21.93
C VAL A 618 -28.09 -17.66 -22.79
N GLY A 619 -29.22 -16.95 -22.76
CA GLY A 619 -30.39 -17.26 -23.58
C GLY A 619 -29.98 -17.41 -25.05
N SER A 620 -30.76 -18.18 -25.81
CA SER A 620 -30.38 -18.69 -27.15
C SER A 620 -29.55 -17.67 -27.94
N THR A 621 -28.26 -17.96 -28.09
CA THR A 621 -27.40 -17.19 -28.98
C THR A 621 -27.93 -17.36 -30.40
N THR A 622 -28.00 -16.26 -31.13
CA THR A 622 -28.07 -16.32 -32.58
C THR A 622 -26.88 -17.16 -33.03
N LEU A 623 -27.13 -18.33 -33.63
CA LEU A 623 -26.09 -19.15 -34.23
C LEU A 623 -25.34 -18.28 -35.25
N LEU A 624 -24.14 -17.82 -34.91
CA LEU A 624 -23.24 -17.22 -35.90
C LEU A 624 -22.80 -18.32 -36.87
N ASP A 625 -22.66 -17.97 -38.14
CA ASP A 625 -22.45 -18.87 -39.28
C ASP A 625 -21.01 -19.41 -39.42
N TRP A 626 -20.25 -19.48 -38.33
CA TRP A 626 -18.85 -19.90 -38.38
C TRP A 626 -18.71 -21.34 -38.86
N GLN A 627 -17.75 -21.59 -39.75
CA GLN A 627 -17.55 -22.91 -40.36
C GLN A 627 -16.15 -23.43 -40.07
N VAL A 628 -16.06 -24.75 -39.82
CA VAL A 628 -14.77 -25.43 -39.67
C VAL A 628 -13.88 -25.11 -40.88
N GLY A 629 -12.67 -24.64 -40.62
CA GLY A 629 -11.71 -24.15 -41.62
C GLY A 629 -11.62 -22.63 -41.75
N ASP A 630 -12.58 -21.88 -41.20
CA ASP A 630 -12.52 -20.41 -41.14
C ASP A 630 -11.22 -19.95 -40.44
N ASP A 631 -10.67 -18.82 -40.92
CA ASP A 631 -9.52 -18.16 -40.29
C ASP A 631 -10.00 -17.34 -39.09
N VAL A 632 -9.41 -17.63 -37.93
CA VAL A 632 -9.80 -17.00 -36.66
C VAL A 632 -8.56 -16.47 -35.95
N TYR A 633 -8.64 -15.24 -35.48
CA TYR A 633 -7.64 -14.66 -34.60
C TYR A 633 -8.09 -14.77 -33.15
N LEU A 634 -7.22 -15.32 -32.31
CA LEU A 634 -7.35 -15.30 -30.86
C LEU A 634 -6.56 -14.11 -30.32
N ILE A 635 -7.27 -13.13 -29.76
CA ILE A 635 -6.68 -11.93 -29.14
C ILE A 635 -6.73 -12.10 -27.63
N LYS A 636 -5.57 -12.01 -26.97
CA LYS A 636 -5.44 -12.16 -25.52
C LYS A 636 -4.79 -10.93 -24.91
N GLY A 637 -5.38 -10.40 -23.84
CA GLY A 637 -4.73 -9.43 -22.96
C GLY A 637 -4.19 -10.11 -21.72
N GLU A 638 -2.94 -9.83 -21.36
CA GLU A 638 -2.32 -10.28 -20.11
C GLU A 638 -1.89 -9.07 -19.28
N GLN A 639 -2.20 -9.08 -17.98
CA GLN A 639 -1.71 -8.04 -17.09
C GLN A 639 -0.19 -8.16 -16.94
N MET A 640 0.51 -7.04 -17.15
CA MET A 640 1.91 -6.95 -16.78
C MET A 640 2.06 -7.03 -15.25
N THR A 641 3.24 -7.40 -14.76
CA THR A 641 3.49 -7.47 -13.31
C THR A 641 3.63 -6.09 -12.66
N SER A 642 3.99 -5.07 -13.44
CA SER A 642 4.19 -3.70 -12.97
C SER A 642 2.87 -2.98 -12.68
N GLU A 643 2.72 -2.39 -11.50
CA GLU A 643 1.48 -1.72 -11.06
C GLU A 643 1.67 -0.21 -10.83
N PHE A 644 0.66 0.59 -11.18
CA PHE A 644 0.65 2.05 -11.00
C PHE A 644 -0.71 2.58 -10.53
N ASP A 645 -0.72 3.70 -9.81
CA ASP A 645 -1.97 4.42 -9.44
C ASP A 645 -2.43 5.33 -10.59
N SER A 646 -1.45 5.92 -11.29
CA SER A 646 -1.66 6.56 -12.59
C SER A 646 -0.99 5.73 -13.67
N LEU A 647 -1.79 5.19 -14.58
CA LEU A 647 -1.41 4.20 -15.57
C LEU A 647 -0.87 4.87 -16.83
N PRO A 648 0.32 4.48 -17.32
CA PRO A 648 0.80 4.83 -18.66
C PRO A 648 0.09 3.93 -19.69
N TRP A 649 -1.20 4.19 -19.91
CA TRP A 649 -2.08 3.33 -20.69
C TRP A 649 -1.82 3.43 -22.19
N VAL A 650 -2.02 2.31 -22.89
CA VAL A 650 -1.93 2.24 -24.35
C VAL A 650 -3.17 1.51 -24.88
N ASP A 651 -3.88 2.13 -25.81
CA ASP A 651 -4.90 1.44 -26.61
C ASP A 651 -4.33 1.08 -28.00
N ILE A 652 -4.70 -0.09 -28.51
CA ILE A 652 -4.27 -0.60 -29.81
C ILE A 652 -5.45 -0.55 -30.77
N ILE A 653 -5.29 0.18 -31.87
CA ILE A 653 -6.21 0.16 -33.01
C ILE A 653 -5.55 -0.62 -34.14
N GLY A 654 -6.31 -1.50 -34.78
CA GLY A 654 -5.87 -2.29 -35.91
C GLY A 654 -6.75 -3.52 -36.07
N SER A 655 -6.83 -4.05 -37.29
CA SER A 655 -7.40 -5.36 -37.48
C SER A 655 -6.45 -6.44 -36.92
N PRO A 656 -6.97 -7.53 -36.33
CA PRO A 656 -6.13 -8.56 -35.69
C PRO A 656 -5.03 -9.12 -36.60
N GLU A 657 -5.29 -9.30 -37.89
CA GLU A 657 -4.29 -9.75 -38.85
C GLU A 657 -3.12 -8.77 -39.03
N ASN A 658 -3.38 -7.47 -39.08
CA ASN A 658 -2.35 -6.44 -39.21
C ASN A 658 -1.58 -6.27 -37.90
N ILE A 659 -2.25 -6.39 -36.75
CA ILE A 659 -1.59 -6.38 -35.44
C ILE A 659 -0.65 -7.59 -35.32
N ALA A 660 -1.09 -8.79 -35.70
CA ALA A 660 -0.26 -9.99 -35.67
C ALA A 660 0.95 -9.89 -36.62
N ALA A 661 0.77 -9.26 -37.78
CA ALA A 661 1.87 -9.01 -38.73
C ALA A 661 2.87 -7.97 -38.20
N THR A 662 2.37 -6.89 -37.59
CA THR A 662 3.22 -5.80 -37.06
C THR A 662 3.93 -6.20 -35.76
N PHE A 663 3.26 -6.95 -34.89
CA PHE A 663 3.73 -7.33 -33.57
C PHE A 663 3.55 -8.84 -33.34
N PRO A 664 4.36 -9.70 -34.01
CA PRO A 664 4.19 -11.15 -33.94
C PRO A 664 4.40 -11.73 -32.53
N SER A 665 5.15 -11.04 -31.67
CA SER A 665 5.39 -11.42 -30.27
C SER A 665 4.43 -10.74 -29.29
N GLY A 666 3.41 -10.03 -29.79
CA GLY A 666 2.53 -9.16 -29.02
C GLY A 666 3.13 -7.77 -28.74
N VAL A 667 2.36 -6.91 -28.07
CA VAL A 667 2.70 -5.50 -27.82
C VAL A 667 1.99 -4.98 -26.57
N VAL A 668 2.63 -4.04 -25.85
CA VAL A 668 1.97 -3.34 -24.74
C VAL A 668 0.78 -2.54 -25.22
N GLY A 669 -0.32 -2.65 -24.48
CA GLY A 669 -1.59 -1.98 -24.71
C GLY A 669 -2.77 -2.95 -24.71
N GLN A 670 -3.97 -2.41 -24.60
CA GLN A 670 -5.23 -3.14 -24.74
C GLN A 670 -5.82 -2.91 -26.12
N TRP A 671 -6.20 -3.99 -26.81
CA TRP A 671 -6.87 -3.90 -28.11
C TRP A 671 -8.28 -3.31 -27.96
N LEU A 672 -8.62 -2.41 -28.89
CA LEU A 672 -9.96 -1.90 -29.07
C LEU A 672 -10.73 -2.83 -30.01
N PRO A 673 -11.84 -3.46 -29.57
CA PRO A 673 -12.61 -4.43 -30.38
C PRO A 673 -13.48 -3.74 -31.44
N GLN A 674 -12.87 -2.85 -32.22
CA GLN A 674 -13.48 -2.11 -33.33
C GLN A 674 -12.51 -2.18 -34.52
N ILE A 675 -12.92 -2.92 -35.55
CA ILE A 675 -12.12 -3.09 -36.77
C ILE A 675 -12.07 -1.77 -37.53
N PRO A 676 -10.88 -1.25 -37.89
CA PRO A 676 -10.79 -0.07 -38.74
C PRO A 676 -11.42 -0.35 -40.11
N ASP A 677 -12.44 0.42 -40.47
CA ASP A 677 -13.18 0.32 -41.73
C ASP A 677 -13.25 1.67 -42.47
N GLY A 678 -12.53 2.69 -41.98
CA GLY A 678 -12.60 4.06 -42.45
C GLY A 678 -13.62 4.94 -41.71
N GLN A 679 -14.32 4.42 -40.68
CA GLN A 679 -15.20 5.22 -39.83
C GLN A 679 -14.45 6.18 -38.90
N GLN A 680 -15.23 7.10 -38.33
CA GLN A 680 -14.80 8.05 -37.30
C GLN A 680 -15.42 7.63 -35.96
N ASN A 681 -14.70 7.88 -34.87
CA ASN A 681 -15.07 7.62 -33.47
C ASN A 681 -14.67 6.21 -32.99
N TYR A 682 -13.56 6.17 -32.25
CA TYR A 682 -13.08 4.99 -31.51
C TYR A 682 -13.19 5.28 -30.02
N GLU A 683 -14.03 4.54 -29.31
CA GLU A 683 -14.15 4.67 -27.85
C GLU A 683 -12.90 4.09 -27.18
N LEU A 684 -12.26 4.82 -26.28
CA LEU A 684 -11.08 4.36 -25.56
C LEU A 684 -11.47 3.37 -24.46
N ASN A 685 -10.61 2.40 -24.14
CA ASN A 685 -10.89 1.42 -23.09
C ASN A 685 -10.93 2.04 -21.70
N ARG A 686 -10.27 3.20 -21.52
CA ARG A 686 -10.12 3.88 -20.24
C ARG A 686 -10.42 5.36 -20.34
N LYS A 687 -10.78 5.96 -19.20
CA LYS A 687 -10.95 7.41 -19.08
C LYS A 687 -9.57 8.09 -19.20
N ALA A 688 -9.32 8.70 -20.34
CA ALA A 688 -8.14 9.53 -20.52
C ALA A 688 -8.18 10.73 -19.57
N ILE A 689 -7.13 10.89 -18.77
CA ILE A 689 -6.93 12.03 -17.86
C ILE A 689 -6.02 13.01 -18.57
N THR A 690 -6.42 14.28 -18.66
CA THR A 690 -5.56 15.34 -19.17
C THR A 690 -5.14 16.26 -18.05
N ASN A 691 -3.83 16.47 -17.97
CA ASN A 691 -3.28 17.76 -17.59
C ASN A 691 -2.40 18.22 -18.78
N ASN A 692 -3.04 18.90 -19.74
CA ASN A 692 -2.48 19.45 -20.99
C ASN A 692 -2.09 18.39 -22.05
N GLY A 693 -2.63 18.51 -23.27
CA GLY A 693 -2.51 17.55 -24.40
C GLY A 693 -1.11 17.20 -24.93
N LEU A 694 -0.04 17.45 -24.17
CA LEU A 694 1.36 17.17 -24.49
C LEU A 694 1.82 15.75 -24.13
N ASN A 695 1.04 14.99 -23.35
CA ASN A 695 1.41 13.64 -22.91
C ASN A 695 0.64 12.53 -23.63
N MET A 696 -0.21 12.87 -24.60
CA MET A 696 -0.89 11.92 -25.47
C MET A 696 -0.18 11.83 -26.80
N ALA A 697 0.08 10.61 -27.27
CA ALA A 697 0.75 10.36 -28.54
C ALA A 697 0.11 9.18 -29.26
N ILE A 698 -0.01 9.30 -30.57
CA ILE A 698 -0.40 8.20 -31.45
C ILE A 698 0.80 7.88 -32.33
N THR A 699 1.26 6.63 -32.25
CA THR A 699 2.31 6.10 -33.13
C THR A 699 1.68 5.04 -34.01
N PHE A 700 1.77 5.19 -35.33
CA PHE A 700 1.08 4.31 -36.27
C PHE A 700 1.88 4.01 -37.53
N THR A 701 1.48 2.92 -38.19
CA THR A 701 1.97 2.49 -39.50
C THR A 701 0.80 1.98 -40.34
N ASN A 702 0.91 2.04 -41.67
CA ASN A 702 -0.07 1.54 -42.63
C ASN A 702 0.40 0.28 -43.37
N ASP A 703 1.62 -0.18 -43.10
CA ASP A 703 2.34 -1.20 -43.86
C ASP A 703 3.28 -2.01 -42.96
N ASN A 704 2.86 -2.29 -41.73
CA ASN A 704 3.63 -3.08 -40.75
C ASN A 704 5.03 -2.51 -40.45
N GLY A 705 5.23 -1.21 -40.66
CA GLY A 705 6.48 -0.50 -40.42
C GLY A 705 7.45 -0.47 -41.61
N GLU A 706 7.08 -0.98 -42.79
CA GLU A 706 7.96 -1.04 -43.97
C GLU A 706 8.40 0.36 -44.44
N SER A 707 7.47 1.31 -44.55
CA SER A 707 7.77 2.72 -44.87
C SER A 707 8.15 3.56 -43.65
N GLY A 708 8.25 2.95 -42.47
CA GLY A 708 8.47 3.60 -41.18
C GLY A 708 7.17 3.91 -40.43
N TRP A 709 7.34 4.55 -39.26
CA TRP A 709 6.24 4.91 -38.37
C TRP A 709 6.01 6.42 -38.33
N GLU A 710 4.75 6.83 -38.32
CA GLU A 710 4.35 8.20 -38.05
C GLU A 710 4.03 8.39 -36.56
N VAL A 711 4.39 9.56 -36.02
CA VAL A 711 4.02 9.98 -34.66
C VAL A 711 3.27 11.29 -34.76
N ARG A 712 2.13 11.36 -34.08
CA ARG A 712 1.34 12.58 -33.97
C ARG A 712 0.96 12.82 -32.51
N ASN A 713 0.96 14.09 -32.11
CA ASN A 713 0.67 14.47 -30.73
C ASN A 713 -0.83 14.65 -30.52
N GLY A 714 -1.27 14.69 -29.26
CA GLY A 714 -2.70 14.82 -28.89
C GLY A 714 -3.41 16.04 -29.47
N ASN A 715 -2.70 17.11 -29.84
CA ASN A 715 -3.28 18.28 -30.50
C ASN A 715 -3.58 18.07 -31.99
N ASP A 716 -2.96 17.06 -32.61
CA ASP A 716 -3.09 16.75 -34.04
C ASP A 716 -4.26 15.80 -34.32
N TRP A 717 -4.88 15.22 -33.27
CA TRP A 717 -6.01 14.30 -33.38
C TRP A 717 -7.16 14.72 -32.47
N ASN A 718 -8.40 14.58 -32.94
CA ASN A 718 -9.61 15.03 -32.24
C ASN A 718 -10.00 14.09 -31.07
N PHE A 719 -9.21 14.10 -30.00
CA PHE A 719 -9.56 13.44 -28.75
C PHE A 719 -10.73 14.16 -28.07
N ASN A 720 -11.78 13.41 -27.75
CA ASN A 720 -12.88 13.85 -26.91
C ASN A 720 -12.69 13.31 -25.49
N LEU A 721 -12.31 14.17 -24.56
CA LEU A 721 -12.05 13.80 -23.17
C LEU A 721 -13.33 13.53 -22.37
N ILE A 722 -14.48 14.06 -22.80
CA ILE A 722 -15.78 13.84 -22.17
C ILE A 722 -16.23 12.41 -22.45
N ALA A 723 -16.32 12.07 -23.73
CA ALA A 723 -16.72 10.73 -24.20
C ALA A 723 -15.59 9.69 -24.05
N SER A 724 -14.35 10.15 -23.83
CA SER A 724 -13.13 9.33 -23.92
C SER A 724 -13.06 8.56 -25.23
N SER A 725 -13.05 9.32 -26.33
CA SER A 725 -13.01 8.76 -27.68
C SER A 725 -12.06 9.51 -28.60
N LEU A 726 -11.66 8.87 -29.69
CA LEU A 726 -10.82 9.42 -30.74
C LEU A 726 -11.65 9.60 -32.03
N ASN A 727 -11.85 10.86 -32.46
CA ASN A 727 -12.70 11.19 -33.61
C ASN A 727 -11.87 11.46 -34.88
N THR A 728 -11.51 10.39 -35.57
CA THR A 728 -10.59 10.44 -36.71
C THR A 728 -10.88 9.30 -37.67
N ASN A 729 -10.55 9.46 -38.95
CA ASN A 729 -10.61 8.36 -39.90
C ASN A 729 -9.32 7.54 -39.79
N ILE A 730 -9.44 6.23 -39.55
CA ILE A 730 -8.31 5.30 -39.54
C ILE A 730 -8.49 4.34 -40.72
N ALA A 731 -7.45 4.20 -41.54
CA ALA A 731 -7.50 3.31 -42.69
C ALA A 731 -7.52 1.84 -42.25
N GLN A 732 -8.09 0.97 -43.10
CA GLN A 732 -8.21 -0.46 -42.82
C GLN A 732 -6.86 -1.15 -42.56
N THR A 733 -5.78 -0.65 -43.15
CA THR A 733 -4.43 -1.21 -43.00
C THR A 733 -3.65 -0.65 -41.81
N THR A 734 -4.21 0.32 -41.08
CA THR A 734 -3.47 1.01 -40.02
C THR A 734 -3.39 0.15 -38.76
N VAL A 735 -2.19 0.09 -38.17
CA VAL A 735 -1.97 -0.30 -36.77
C VAL A 735 -1.48 0.92 -36.02
N ALA A 736 -2.15 1.27 -34.92
CA ALA A 736 -1.86 2.45 -34.11
C ALA A 736 -1.81 2.12 -32.62
N LEU A 737 -0.81 2.68 -31.93
CA LEU A 737 -0.68 2.68 -30.47
C LEU A 737 -1.02 4.06 -29.95
N ILE A 738 -2.08 4.15 -29.14
CA ILE A 738 -2.56 5.39 -28.52
C ILE A 738 -2.10 5.43 -27.08
N SER A 739 -1.06 6.20 -26.78
CA SER A 739 -0.52 6.35 -25.42
C SER A 739 -1.18 7.52 -24.70
N TYR A 740 -1.70 7.29 -23.49
CA TYR A 740 -2.30 8.32 -22.63
C TYR A 740 -2.23 7.93 -21.15
N GLU A 741 -2.58 8.86 -20.26
CA GLU A 741 -2.61 8.62 -18.82
C GLU A 741 -4.04 8.32 -18.35
N SER A 742 -4.23 7.28 -17.53
CA SER A 742 -5.53 6.92 -16.93
C SER A 742 -5.37 6.66 -15.44
N ALA A 743 -6.40 6.93 -14.65
CA ALA A 743 -6.39 6.51 -13.25
C ALA A 743 -6.62 5.00 -13.15
N SER A 744 -6.01 4.39 -12.14
CA SER A 744 -6.32 3.02 -11.70
C SER A 744 -7.70 2.91 -11.05
N VAL A 745 -8.27 1.71 -11.05
CA VAL A 745 -9.38 1.34 -10.15
C VAL A 745 -8.86 1.23 -8.71
N PHE A 746 -9.69 1.61 -7.73
CA PHE A 746 -9.35 1.56 -6.31
C PHE A 746 -10.22 0.57 -5.53
N THR A 747 -11.09 -0.16 -6.22
CA THR A 747 -11.97 -1.17 -5.64
C THR A 747 -11.70 -2.53 -6.26
N GLN A 748 -12.00 -3.58 -5.52
CA GLN A 748 -11.95 -4.97 -5.98
C GLN A 748 -13.21 -5.71 -5.54
N ALA A 749 -13.65 -6.67 -6.36
CA ALA A 749 -14.77 -7.54 -6.06
C ALA A 749 -14.48 -8.36 -4.79
N GLN A 750 -15.48 -8.53 -3.92
CA GLN A 750 -15.34 -9.28 -2.69
C GLN A 750 -16.72 -9.74 -2.20
N ALA A 751 -16.76 -10.86 -1.47
CA ALA A 751 -17.95 -11.25 -0.72
C ALA A 751 -18.41 -10.13 0.21
N SER A 752 -19.73 -9.97 0.34
CA SER A 752 -20.35 -9.02 1.26
C SER A 752 -20.04 -9.43 2.70
N LYS A 753 -19.42 -8.52 3.44
CA LYS A 753 -19.01 -8.74 4.83
C LYS A 753 -19.90 -7.99 5.81
N ARG A 754 -19.70 -8.30 7.09
CA ARG A 754 -20.34 -7.64 8.22
C ARG A 754 -20.15 -6.13 8.15
N VAL A 755 -21.26 -5.41 8.30
CA VAL A 755 -21.24 -3.95 8.41
C VAL A 755 -20.77 -3.55 9.82
N LEU A 756 -19.81 -2.62 9.87
CA LEU A 756 -19.36 -1.97 11.09
C LEU A 756 -19.88 -0.52 11.11
N GLY A 757 -20.58 -0.17 12.19
CA GLY A 757 -21.27 1.12 12.30
C GLY A 757 -22.57 1.15 11.48
N ASP A 758 -22.93 2.34 11.02
CA ASP A 758 -24.16 2.61 10.27
C ASP A 758 -23.95 2.47 8.76
N LEU A 759 -25.06 2.32 8.03
CA LEU A 759 -25.08 2.40 6.57
C LEU A 759 -25.02 3.84 6.07
N GLY A 760 -24.46 4.01 4.88
CA GLY A 760 -24.53 5.27 4.16
C GLY A 760 -25.79 5.50 3.35
N SER A 761 -25.76 6.62 2.64
CA SER A 761 -26.75 6.91 1.61
C SER A 761 -26.47 6.08 0.35
N VAL A 762 -27.43 6.06 -0.57
CA VAL A 762 -27.20 5.59 -1.94
C VAL A 762 -26.64 6.75 -2.74
N TYR A 763 -25.47 6.58 -3.35
CA TYR A 763 -24.89 7.53 -4.28
C TYR A 763 -25.13 7.06 -5.71
N ALA A 764 -25.66 7.92 -6.56
CA ALA A 764 -25.81 7.64 -7.98
C ALA A 764 -25.09 8.70 -8.82
N THR A 765 -24.46 8.30 -9.93
CA THR A 765 -23.77 9.23 -10.85
C THR A 765 -23.70 8.68 -12.27
N GLN A 766 -23.66 9.61 -13.23
CA GLN A 766 -23.33 9.40 -14.64
C GLN A 766 -22.25 10.38 -15.14
N ALA A 767 -21.68 11.20 -14.24
CA ALA A 767 -20.88 12.36 -14.60
C ALA A 767 -19.58 11.99 -15.33
N HIS A 768 -19.17 12.80 -16.32
CA HIS A 768 -17.87 12.67 -16.99
C HIS A 768 -16.67 13.12 -16.16
N ARG A 769 -16.92 13.85 -15.07
CA ARG A 769 -15.91 14.51 -14.25
C ARG A 769 -15.40 13.61 -13.14
N LYS A 770 -14.09 13.66 -12.93
CA LYS A 770 -13.41 12.92 -11.86
C LYS A 770 -14.00 13.26 -10.48
N GLU A 771 -14.28 14.54 -10.24
CA GLU A 771 -14.70 15.08 -8.94
C GLU A 771 -16.14 14.69 -8.54
N TYR A 772 -16.89 14.10 -9.47
CA TYR A 772 -18.30 13.71 -9.30
C TYR A 772 -18.50 12.19 -9.47
N GLY A 773 -17.47 11.42 -9.15
CA GLY A 773 -17.55 9.97 -9.05
C GLY A 773 -17.27 9.21 -10.34
N ASN A 774 -16.70 9.83 -11.39
CA ASN A 774 -16.35 9.09 -12.61
C ASN A 774 -15.32 7.97 -12.35
N LYS A 775 -14.30 8.24 -11.52
CA LYS A 775 -13.33 7.21 -11.08
C LYS A 775 -14.02 6.10 -10.28
N LEU A 776 -14.95 6.46 -9.38
CA LEU A 776 -15.74 5.50 -8.61
C LEU A 776 -16.61 4.63 -9.51
N GLN A 777 -17.34 5.24 -10.45
CA GLN A 777 -18.17 4.54 -11.43
C GLN A 777 -17.35 3.55 -12.25
N PHE A 778 -16.22 3.99 -12.81
CA PHE A 778 -15.32 3.13 -13.55
C PHE A 778 -14.77 1.99 -12.68
N SER A 779 -14.35 2.28 -11.44
CA SER A 779 -13.84 1.29 -10.49
C SER A 779 -14.87 0.20 -10.14
N LEU A 780 -16.16 0.54 -10.07
CA LEU A 780 -17.23 -0.39 -9.74
C LEU A 780 -17.76 -1.17 -10.96
N THR A 781 -17.81 -0.51 -12.13
CA THR A 781 -18.57 -1.02 -13.29
C THR A 781 -17.74 -1.24 -14.56
N GLN A 782 -16.49 -0.75 -14.60
CA GLN A 782 -15.66 -0.64 -15.81
C GLN A 782 -16.29 0.20 -16.94
N ASN A 783 -17.33 0.98 -16.63
CA ASN A 783 -17.97 1.89 -17.57
C ASN A 783 -17.61 3.34 -17.29
N ILE A 784 -17.30 4.10 -18.34
CA ILE A 784 -16.94 5.51 -18.25
C ILE A 784 -18.21 6.35 -18.27
N GLY A 785 -18.43 7.16 -17.23
CA GLY A 785 -19.46 8.21 -17.28
C GLY A 785 -19.11 9.25 -18.35
N LYS A 786 -20.08 9.61 -19.19
CA LYS A 786 -19.93 10.52 -20.33
C LYS A 786 -20.75 11.81 -20.13
N ARG A 787 -21.68 11.84 -19.16
CA ARG A 787 -22.64 12.94 -18.98
C ARG A 787 -21.95 14.28 -18.75
N MET A 788 -22.21 15.24 -19.65
CA MET A 788 -21.83 16.66 -19.47
C MET A 788 -22.47 17.30 -18.23
N ASP A 789 -21.94 18.46 -17.81
CA ASP A 789 -22.41 19.18 -16.63
C ASP A 789 -23.93 19.37 -16.60
N SER A 790 -24.56 18.88 -15.54
CA SER A 790 -25.99 19.03 -15.28
C SER A 790 -26.25 19.12 -13.79
N ALA A 791 -27.36 19.77 -13.42
CA ALA A 791 -27.83 19.79 -12.05
C ALA A 791 -28.27 18.40 -11.55
N LEU A 792 -28.54 17.45 -12.46
CA LEU A 792 -29.14 16.14 -12.17
C LEU A 792 -28.30 14.97 -12.70
N PHE A 793 -26.96 15.10 -12.75
CA PHE A 793 -26.06 14.01 -13.19
C PHE A 793 -25.46 13.17 -12.05
N GLN A 794 -25.76 13.52 -10.79
CA GLN A 794 -25.33 12.82 -9.57
C GLN A 794 -26.23 13.19 -8.40
N GLU A 795 -26.39 12.30 -7.42
CA GLU A 795 -27.19 12.54 -6.22
C GLU A 795 -26.84 11.61 -5.06
N PHE A 796 -27.19 12.03 -3.84
CA PHE A 796 -27.23 11.19 -2.63
C PHE A 796 -28.69 11.01 -2.19
N LEU A 797 -29.10 9.77 -1.98
CA LEU A 797 -30.45 9.39 -1.56
C LEU A 797 -30.42 8.67 -0.21
N PRO A 798 -31.27 9.05 0.75
CA PRO A 798 -31.36 8.33 2.02
C PRO A 798 -31.96 6.93 1.81
N LEU A 799 -31.62 5.99 2.70
CA LEU A 799 -32.31 4.69 2.74
C LEU A 799 -33.73 4.87 3.30
N SER A 800 -34.71 4.29 2.62
CA SER A 800 -36.12 4.23 3.06
C SER A 800 -36.41 3.00 3.92
N LYS A 801 -35.67 1.91 3.72
CA LYS A 801 -35.76 0.66 4.50
C LYS A 801 -34.43 -0.07 4.41
N HIS A 802 -33.98 -0.66 5.52
CA HIS A 802 -32.90 -1.65 5.52
C HIS A 802 -33.07 -2.57 6.74
N THR A 803 -32.42 -3.73 6.72
CA THR A 803 -32.35 -4.64 7.85
C THR A 803 -30.97 -5.29 7.92
N TYR A 804 -30.55 -5.66 9.13
CA TYR A 804 -29.35 -6.46 9.34
C TYR A 804 -29.74 -7.89 9.65
N TYR A 805 -29.04 -8.85 9.08
CA TYR A 805 -29.15 -10.22 9.55
C TYR A 805 -28.44 -10.37 10.90
N SER A 806 -29.22 -10.42 11.99
CA SER A 806 -28.70 -10.32 13.36
C SER A 806 -27.52 -11.26 13.72
N PRO A 807 -27.43 -12.52 13.23
CA PRO A 807 -26.31 -13.40 13.58
C PRO A 807 -24.95 -12.98 13.01
N HIS A 808 -24.92 -12.29 11.87
CA HIS A 808 -23.68 -11.94 11.17
C HIS A 808 -23.55 -10.44 10.86
N GLN A 809 -24.60 -9.64 11.13
CA GLN A 809 -24.67 -8.21 10.82
C GLN A 809 -24.35 -7.90 9.34
N THR A 810 -24.70 -8.83 8.44
CA THR A 810 -24.59 -8.69 6.99
C THR A 810 -25.86 -8.09 6.40
N LEU A 811 -25.74 -7.48 5.22
CA LEU A 811 -26.85 -6.94 4.45
C LEU A 811 -27.56 -8.07 3.67
N SER A 812 -28.28 -8.95 4.35
CA SER A 812 -29.34 -9.83 3.80
C SER A 812 -29.60 -10.97 4.79
N TRP A 813 -30.87 -11.23 5.09
CA TRP A 813 -31.32 -12.32 5.97
C TRP A 813 -31.48 -13.65 5.21
N SER A 814 -32.04 -13.57 4.02
CA SER A 814 -32.24 -14.69 3.10
C SER A 814 -32.08 -14.17 1.68
N ALA A 815 -31.67 -15.00 0.72
CA ALA A 815 -31.67 -14.62 -0.70
C ALA A 815 -33.11 -14.46 -1.27
N ARG A 816 -34.07 -14.05 -0.44
CA ARG A 816 -35.47 -13.83 -0.80
C ARG A 816 -35.67 -12.37 -1.18
N ALA A 817 -36.38 -12.16 -2.28
CA ALA A 817 -36.83 -10.84 -2.69
C ALA A 817 -37.66 -10.16 -1.58
N GLY A 818 -37.34 -8.89 -1.27
CA GLY A 818 -38.03 -8.03 -0.30
C GLY A 818 -37.19 -7.62 0.93
N ASP A 819 -36.04 -8.24 1.14
CA ASP A 819 -35.08 -7.94 2.22
C ASP A 819 -34.01 -6.90 1.82
N GLU A 820 -33.97 -6.50 0.55
CA GLU A 820 -32.99 -5.56 0.01
C GLU A 820 -33.15 -4.16 0.63
N PRO A 821 -32.05 -3.40 0.84
CA PRO A 821 -32.13 -2.00 1.17
C PRO A 821 -32.88 -1.22 0.09
N LEU A 822 -33.81 -0.37 0.51
CA LEU A 822 -34.65 0.45 -0.38
C LEU A 822 -34.23 1.92 -0.33
N HIS A 823 -34.40 2.62 -1.44
CA HIS A 823 -34.19 4.07 -1.55
C HIS A 823 -35.33 4.73 -2.36
N PRO A 824 -35.55 6.05 -2.23
CA PRO A 824 -36.47 6.78 -3.11
C PRO A 824 -36.03 6.69 -4.59
N ALA A 825 -36.94 7.00 -5.51
CA ALA A 825 -36.65 7.01 -6.94
C ALA A 825 -35.46 7.91 -7.30
N ILE A 826 -34.54 7.36 -8.11
CA ILE A 826 -33.40 8.09 -8.68
C ILE A 826 -33.91 9.15 -9.66
N SER A 827 -33.36 10.36 -9.55
CA SER A 827 -33.73 11.57 -10.27
C SER A 827 -32.63 12.06 -11.22
N LEU A 828 -31.79 11.15 -11.73
CA LEU A 828 -30.81 11.44 -12.77
C LEU A 828 -31.48 11.86 -14.10
N ASP A 829 -30.96 12.89 -14.76
CA ASP A 829 -31.48 13.33 -16.05
C ASP A 829 -31.15 12.36 -17.21
N ALA A 830 -31.89 12.50 -18.32
CA ALA A 830 -31.64 11.73 -19.53
C ALA A 830 -30.25 12.09 -20.10
N PRO A 831 -29.37 11.10 -20.37
CA PRO A 831 -28.09 11.34 -20.99
C PRO A 831 -28.29 11.72 -22.46
N ASN A 832 -27.55 12.72 -22.93
CA ASN A 832 -27.53 13.15 -24.34
C ASN A 832 -26.33 12.57 -25.12
N ASP A 833 -25.57 11.69 -24.47
CA ASP A 833 -24.27 11.15 -24.88
C ASP A 833 -24.17 9.65 -24.58
N ASN A 834 -25.32 8.98 -24.40
CA ASN A 834 -25.42 7.56 -24.02
C ASN A 834 -24.56 7.22 -22.79
N SER A 835 -24.42 8.16 -21.84
CA SER A 835 -23.69 7.92 -20.62
C SER A 835 -24.28 6.75 -19.82
N PRO A 836 -23.47 5.76 -19.43
CA PRO A 836 -23.87 4.81 -18.40
C PRO A 836 -23.90 5.49 -17.03
N ALA A 837 -24.60 4.88 -16.08
CA ALA A 837 -24.64 5.33 -14.69
C ALA A 837 -24.36 4.18 -13.72
N VAL A 838 -24.11 4.54 -12.45
CA VAL A 838 -23.98 3.59 -11.33
C VAL A 838 -24.79 4.11 -10.15
N LYS A 839 -25.33 3.18 -9.36
CA LYS A 839 -25.79 3.45 -8.00
C LYS A 839 -25.07 2.55 -7.00
N THR A 840 -24.71 3.08 -5.83
CA THR A 840 -23.99 2.33 -4.80
C THR A 840 -24.36 2.76 -3.39
N LEU A 841 -24.59 1.78 -2.53
CA LEU A 841 -24.67 1.90 -1.08
C LEU A 841 -23.31 1.57 -0.48
N TYR A 842 -22.87 2.36 0.48
CA TYR A 842 -21.55 2.21 1.07
C TYR A 842 -21.59 1.96 2.58
N SER A 843 -20.67 1.12 3.06
CA SER A 843 -20.54 0.72 4.46
C SER A 843 -19.06 0.49 4.82
N ILE A 844 -18.76 0.35 6.12
CA ILE A 844 -17.43 -0.09 6.58
C ILE A 844 -17.49 -1.58 6.88
N THR A 845 -16.44 -2.31 6.51
CA THR A 845 -16.22 -3.69 6.93
C THR A 845 -14.82 -3.83 7.51
N GLN A 846 -14.60 -4.90 8.27
CA GLN A 846 -13.28 -5.30 8.74
C GLN A 846 -12.83 -6.58 8.05
N SER A 847 -11.54 -6.66 7.77
CA SER A 847 -10.86 -7.87 7.36
C SER A 847 -9.48 -7.86 7.98
N ASN A 848 -9.11 -8.91 8.71
CA ASN A 848 -7.78 -9.08 9.28
C ASN A 848 -7.31 -7.92 10.19
N GLY A 849 -8.21 -7.33 10.98
CA GLY A 849 -7.89 -6.20 11.86
C GLY A 849 -7.75 -4.86 11.13
N LEU A 850 -8.07 -4.79 9.84
CA LEU A 850 -8.05 -3.58 9.04
C LEU A 850 -9.45 -3.21 8.56
N LEU A 851 -9.71 -1.92 8.45
CA LEU A 851 -10.97 -1.37 7.98
C LEU A 851 -10.93 -1.16 6.46
N TYR A 852 -12.03 -1.47 5.79
CA TYR A 852 -12.23 -1.27 4.35
C TYR A 852 -13.60 -0.63 4.10
N MET A 853 -13.70 0.16 3.04
CA MET A 853 -14.98 0.65 2.57
C MET A 853 -15.58 -0.34 1.58
N GLN A 854 -16.79 -0.81 1.86
CA GLN A 854 -17.56 -1.74 1.05
C GLN A 854 -18.63 -0.99 0.24
N PHE A 855 -18.86 -1.41 -0.99
CA PHE A 855 -19.80 -0.83 -1.95
C PHE A 855 -20.72 -1.93 -2.47
N ASN A 856 -22.03 -1.78 -2.29
CA ASN A 856 -23.04 -2.66 -2.84
C ASN A 856 -23.89 -1.88 -3.84
N GLY A 857 -24.09 -2.37 -5.05
CA GLY A 857 -24.75 -1.54 -6.06
C GLY A 857 -25.00 -2.21 -7.40
N ALA A 858 -25.36 -1.38 -8.37
CA ALA A 858 -25.65 -1.80 -9.72
C ALA A 858 -25.22 -0.76 -10.75
N GLN A 859 -24.84 -1.23 -11.94
CA GLN A 859 -24.84 -0.42 -13.14
C GLN A 859 -26.29 -0.05 -13.50
N MET A 860 -26.45 1.11 -14.14
CA MET A 860 -27.73 1.59 -14.64
C MET A 860 -27.58 2.00 -16.11
N GLN A 861 -28.63 1.72 -16.88
CA GLN A 861 -28.68 2.02 -18.30
C GLN A 861 -29.94 2.82 -18.62
N TYR A 862 -29.76 4.00 -19.21
CA TYR A 862 -30.89 4.80 -19.64
C TYR A 862 -31.47 4.24 -20.93
N GLN A 863 -32.79 4.08 -20.96
CA GLN A 863 -33.52 3.72 -22.16
C GLN A 863 -34.61 4.75 -22.45
N LEU A 864 -34.59 5.28 -23.66
CA LEU A 864 -35.72 6.04 -24.19
C LEU A 864 -36.90 5.09 -24.39
N HIS A 865 -38.07 5.46 -23.86
CA HIS A 865 -39.28 4.69 -24.14
C HIS A 865 -39.80 5.06 -25.53
N ASP A 866 -39.97 4.05 -26.38
CA ASP A 866 -40.76 4.19 -27.59
C ASP A 866 -42.25 4.08 -27.21
N VAL A 867 -42.91 5.24 -27.12
CA VAL A 867 -44.27 5.33 -26.58
C VAL A 867 -45.30 5.15 -27.69
N GLN A 868 -45.95 3.99 -27.70
CA GLN A 868 -47.01 3.67 -28.62
C GLN A 868 -48.34 4.31 -28.17
N LEU A 869 -49.16 4.79 -29.10
CA LEU A 869 -50.48 5.29 -28.76
C LEU A 869 -51.44 4.11 -28.56
N ALA A 870 -52.18 4.11 -27.45
CA ALA A 870 -53.18 3.11 -27.15
C ALA A 870 -54.57 3.73 -26.98
N ASN A 871 -55.59 2.90 -27.07
CA ASN A 871 -56.99 3.24 -26.79
C ASN A 871 -57.59 2.17 -25.88
N SER A 872 -57.99 2.57 -24.68
CA SER A 872 -58.47 1.63 -23.66
C SER A 872 -59.86 1.05 -23.97
N SER A 873 -60.62 1.69 -24.87
CA SER A 873 -62.01 1.32 -25.21
C SER A 873 -62.16 0.41 -26.43
N VAL A 874 -61.06 -0.07 -27.01
CA VAL A 874 -61.08 -0.96 -28.18
C VAL A 874 -60.08 -2.09 -28.01
N SER A 875 -60.40 -3.24 -28.60
CA SER A 875 -59.54 -4.42 -28.48
C SER A 875 -58.19 -4.17 -29.15
N GLN A 876 -57.12 -4.19 -28.37
CA GLN A 876 -55.74 -3.99 -28.83
C GLN A 876 -54.81 -5.01 -28.20
N SER A 877 -53.73 -5.32 -28.92
CA SER A 877 -52.65 -6.17 -28.42
C SER A 877 -51.58 -5.30 -27.75
N PHE A 878 -51.24 -5.67 -26.53
CA PHE A 878 -50.21 -5.05 -25.72
C PHE A 878 -49.10 -6.07 -25.52
N THR A 879 -47.88 -5.70 -25.88
CA THR A 879 -46.70 -6.57 -25.79
C THR A 879 -45.97 -6.27 -24.51
N LYS A 880 -45.63 -7.30 -23.73
CA LYS A 880 -44.83 -7.17 -22.51
C LYS A 880 -43.56 -6.33 -22.78
N GLY A 881 -43.29 -5.37 -21.91
CA GLY A 881 -42.13 -4.47 -21.97
C GLY A 881 -42.33 -3.20 -22.79
N GLN A 882 -43.33 -3.13 -23.68
CA GLN A 882 -43.62 -1.92 -24.46
C GLN A 882 -44.38 -0.88 -23.64
N VAL A 883 -44.16 0.39 -23.97
CA VAL A 883 -44.79 1.54 -23.32
C VAL A 883 -45.92 2.08 -24.17
N TYR A 884 -47.06 2.32 -23.52
CA TYR A 884 -48.26 2.80 -24.14
C TYR A 884 -48.73 4.08 -23.46
N ARG A 885 -49.09 5.07 -24.28
CA ARG A 885 -49.87 6.23 -23.84
C ARG A 885 -51.31 6.03 -24.26
N PHE A 886 -52.19 5.85 -23.30
CA PHE A 886 -53.62 5.82 -23.58
C PHE A 886 -54.08 7.20 -24.03
N SER A 887 -54.41 7.32 -25.31
CA SER A 887 -54.83 8.56 -25.96
C SER A 887 -56.36 8.72 -25.98
N LEU A 888 -57.07 7.59 -25.79
CA LEU A 888 -58.52 7.45 -25.85
C LEU A 888 -59.00 6.38 -24.83
N GLY A 889 -60.30 6.41 -24.51
CA GLY A 889 -60.96 5.54 -23.52
C GLY A 889 -60.83 6.05 -22.07
N ALA A 890 -61.30 5.24 -21.11
CA ALA A 890 -61.34 5.55 -19.68
C ALA A 890 -59.97 5.83 -19.08
N PHE A 891 -58.91 5.25 -19.66
CA PHE A 891 -57.54 5.41 -19.19
C PHE A 891 -56.79 6.54 -19.89
N LYS A 892 -57.48 7.40 -20.65
CA LYS A 892 -56.85 8.50 -21.39
C LYS A 892 -55.95 9.37 -20.49
N GLY A 893 -54.72 9.58 -20.93
CA GLY A 893 -53.72 10.45 -20.30
C GLY A 893 -52.62 9.72 -19.56
N ILE A 894 -52.82 8.45 -19.19
CA ILE A 894 -51.78 7.67 -18.50
C ILE A 894 -50.77 7.09 -19.49
N VAL A 895 -49.52 7.02 -19.04
CA VAL A 895 -48.40 6.40 -19.75
C VAL A 895 -47.93 5.23 -18.91
N VAL A 896 -47.99 4.03 -19.48
CA VAL A 896 -47.79 2.78 -18.73
C VAL A 896 -46.97 1.77 -19.54
N GLN A 897 -46.17 0.95 -18.87
CA GLN A 897 -45.47 -0.18 -19.46
C GLN A 897 -46.25 -1.47 -19.22
N ALA A 898 -46.43 -2.28 -20.26
CA ALA A 898 -47.10 -3.57 -20.15
C ALA A 898 -46.24 -4.58 -19.40
N LEU A 899 -46.73 -5.13 -18.28
CA LEU A 899 -46.03 -6.15 -17.49
C LEU A 899 -46.29 -7.57 -18.00
N ALA A 900 -47.31 -7.74 -18.85
CA ALA A 900 -47.66 -8.99 -19.50
C ALA A 900 -48.13 -8.74 -20.94
N THR A 901 -47.97 -9.74 -21.81
CA THR A 901 -48.54 -9.71 -23.15
C THR A 901 -50.02 -10.09 -23.06
N LEU A 902 -50.89 -9.21 -23.54
CA LEU A 902 -52.34 -9.38 -23.42
C LEU A 902 -53.05 -8.73 -24.61
N THR A 903 -54.24 -9.20 -24.95
CA THR A 903 -55.06 -8.64 -26.03
C THR A 903 -56.49 -8.51 -25.56
N GLY A 904 -57.09 -7.34 -25.75
CA GLY A 904 -58.47 -7.07 -25.36
C GLY A 904 -58.78 -5.60 -25.17
N ILE A 905 -60.00 -5.31 -24.74
CA ILE A 905 -60.46 -3.98 -24.32
C ILE A 905 -60.09 -3.81 -22.85
N ILE A 906 -59.07 -2.99 -22.55
CA ILE A 906 -58.45 -2.97 -21.21
C ILE A 906 -59.38 -2.33 -20.18
N GLU A 907 -60.18 -1.34 -20.56
CA GLU A 907 -61.13 -0.71 -19.62
C GLU A 907 -62.26 -1.64 -19.15
N ASP A 908 -62.54 -2.72 -19.89
CA ASP A 908 -63.55 -3.72 -19.49
C ASP A 908 -63.02 -4.71 -18.44
N VAL A 909 -61.70 -4.88 -18.35
CA VAL A 909 -61.06 -5.96 -17.57
C VAL A 909 -60.03 -5.48 -16.55
N ALA A 910 -59.81 -4.17 -16.45
CA ALA A 910 -58.87 -3.56 -15.51
C ALA A 910 -59.41 -2.24 -14.95
N TYR A 911 -58.75 -1.72 -13.91
CA TYR A 911 -58.97 -0.37 -13.38
C TYR A 911 -57.63 0.26 -13.01
N VAL A 912 -57.61 1.59 -12.87
CA VAL A 912 -56.43 2.33 -12.40
C VAL A 912 -56.53 2.52 -10.89
N ASN A 913 -55.50 2.10 -10.15
CA ASN A 913 -55.44 2.32 -8.69
C ASN A 913 -54.86 3.70 -8.34
N ASP A 914 -54.79 4.00 -7.04
CA ASP A 914 -54.30 5.30 -6.54
C ASP A 914 -52.82 5.58 -6.88
N ASN A 915 -52.05 4.54 -7.19
CA ASN A 915 -50.65 4.65 -7.63
C ASN A 915 -50.51 4.87 -9.15
N GLY A 916 -51.62 4.90 -9.90
CA GLY A 916 -51.61 5.00 -11.36
C GLY A 916 -51.32 3.68 -12.08
N GLU A 917 -51.33 2.57 -11.36
CA GLU A 917 -51.13 1.22 -11.92
C GLU A 917 -52.45 0.70 -12.51
N VAL A 918 -52.37 0.01 -13.65
CA VAL A 918 -53.53 -0.66 -14.26
C VAL A 918 -53.58 -2.09 -13.72
N VAL A 919 -54.61 -2.40 -12.94
CA VAL A 919 -54.78 -3.67 -12.22
C VAL A 919 -55.91 -4.47 -12.83
N GLY A 920 -55.66 -5.74 -13.14
CA GLY A 920 -56.68 -6.63 -13.70
C GLY A 920 -57.77 -6.94 -12.68
N ILE A 921 -59.04 -6.75 -13.06
CA ILE A 921 -60.21 -6.95 -12.18
C ILE A 921 -60.30 -8.39 -11.69
N ALA A 922 -60.02 -9.37 -12.56
CA ALA A 922 -60.14 -10.79 -12.25
C ALA A 922 -58.90 -11.37 -11.53
N SER A 923 -57.71 -10.86 -11.82
CA SER A 923 -56.45 -11.41 -11.29
C SER A 923 -55.97 -10.71 -10.03
N GLY A 924 -56.34 -9.44 -9.81
CA GLY A 924 -55.76 -8.59 -8.78
C GLY A 924 -54.30 -8.21 -9.03
N ASN A 925 -53.72 -8.64 -10.17
CA ASN A 925 -52.33 -8.35 -10.52
C ASN A 925 -52.23 -7.05 -11.30
N VAL A 926 -51.14 -6.31 -11.07
CA VAL A 926 -50.76 -5.18 -11.91
C VAL A 926 -50.41 -5.71 -13.31
N VAL A 927 -51.15 -5.25 -14.32
CA VAL A 927 -50.93 -5.60 -15.73
C VAL A 927 -50.21 -4.50 -16.50
N PHE A 928 -50.30 -3.25 -16.03
CA PHE A 928 -49.41 -2.17 -16.47
C PHE A 928 -48.94 -1.30 -15.31
N ALA A 929 -47.65 -0.95 -15.30
CA ALA A 929 -47.05 -0.03 -14.34
C ALA A 929 -46.87 1.37 -14.95
N PRO A 930 -47.11 2.47 -14.21
CA PRO A 930 -46.89 3.83 -14.69
C PRO A 930 -45.40 4.08 -14.97
N VAL A 931 -45.09 4.77 -16.07
CA VAL A 931 -43.71 5.11 -16.46
C VAL A 931 -43.59 6.54 -16.98
N ASN A 932 -42.37 7.09 -16.94
CA ASN A 932 -42.08 8.41 -17.50
C ASN A 932 -42.09 8.35 -19.03
N PHE A 933 -42.79 9.29 -19.67
CA PHE A 933 -42.84 9.41 -21.13
C PHE A 933 -41.47 9.59 -21.80
N LYS A 934 -40.47 10.16 -21.10
CA LYS A 934 -39.15 10.50 -21.67
C LYS A 934 -38.15 9.34 -21.69
N GLY A 935 -38.33 8.30 -20.88
CA GLY A 935 -37.32 7.26 -20.64
C GLY A 935 -37.09 6.99 -19.16
N SER A 936 -36.33 5.94 -18.87
CA SER A 936 -36.06 5.47 -17.50
C SER A 936 -34.63 4.90 -17.38
N TRP A 937 -34.08 4.95 -16.18
CA TRP A 937 -32.80 4.32 -15.81
C TRP A 937 -32.93 2.84 -15.42
N GLY A 938 -34.13 2.26 -15.51
CA GLY A 938 -34.37 0.85 -15.18
C GLY A 938 -34.31 0.56 -13.67
N ASP A 939 -34.39 1.60 -12.84
CA ASP A 939 -34.20 1.53 -11.39
C ASP A 939 -35.38 0.86 -10.66
N ASP A 940 -35.10 -0.24 -9.96
CA ASP A 940 -36.04 -0.95 -9.10
C ASP A 940 -36.12 -0.41 -7.67
N GLN A 941 -35.43 0.69 -7.36
CA GLN A 941 -35.38 1.31 -6.03
C GLN A 941 -34.78 0.42 -4.92
N THR A 942 -34.09 -0.67 -5.32
CA THR A 942 -33.43 -1.61 -4.42
C THR A 942 -31.92 -1.61 -4.58
N ILE A 943 -31.19 -1.89 -3.50
CA ILE A 943 -29.75 -2.20 -3.57
C ILE A 943 -29.59 -3.72 -3.52
N GLN A 944 -29.06 -4.27 -4.61
CA GLN A 944 -28.77 -5.68 -4.70
C GLN A 944 -27.54 -6.02 -3.87
N ILE A 945 -27.64 -7.05 -3.04
CA ILE A 945 -26.53 -7.55 -2.24
C ILE A 945 -26.10 -8.89 -2.80
N VAL A 946 -24.92 -8.92 -3.37
CA VAL A 946 -24.29 -10.10 -3.98
C VAL A 946 -22.91 -10.30 -3.36
N ASP A 947 -22.32 -11.47 -3.57
CA ASP A 947 -20.91 -11.70 -3.26
C ASP A 947 -20.11 -11.55 -4.55
N GLY A 948 -19.18 -10.59 -4.59
CA GLY A 948 -18.39 -10.29 -5.79
C GLY A 948 -19.21 -9.55 -6.85
N GLU A 949 -19.26 -10.08 -8.07
CA GLU A 949 -19.97 -9.46 -9.20
C GLU A 949 -21.03 -10.43 -9.75
N ASP A 950 -22.19 -9.90 -10.14
CA ASP A 950 -23.23 -10.67 -10.84
C ASP A 950 -23.97 -9.77 -11.84
N VAL A 951 -25.00 -10.29 -12.49
CA VAL A 951 -25.90 -9.52 -13.37
C VAL A 951 -27.34 -9.68 -12.96
N LYS A 952 -28.15 -8.65 -13.27
CA LYS A 952 -29.62 -8.71 -13.17
C LYS A 952 -30.27 -8.12 -14.41
N THR A 953 -31.53 -8.44 -14.61
CA THR A 953 -32.39 -7.71 -15.55
C THR A 953 -33.00 -6.50 -14.85
N ASP A 954 -32.80 -5.31 -15.41
CA ASP A 954 -33.38 -4.06 -14.90
C ASP A 954 -34.87 -3.91 -15.29
N LEU A 955 -35.55 -2.84 -14.83
CA LEU A 955 -36.97 -2.61 -15.17
C LEU A 955 -37.20 -2.29 -16.66
N ASN A 956 -36.14 -1.94 -17.39
CA ASN A 956 -36.20 -1.69 -18.82
C ASN A 956 -36.01 -2.98 -19.65
N GLY A 957 -35.61 -4.09 -19.02
CA GLY A 957 -35.30 -5.35 -19.67
C GLY A 957 -33.84 -5.51 -20.10
N ASN A 958 -32.96 -4.58 -19.71
CA ASN A 958 -31.51 -4.66 -19.98
C ASN A 958 -30.83 -5.56 -18.95
N THR A 959 -29.79 -6.26 -19.37
CA THR A 959 -28.88 -6.97 -18.46
C THR A 959 -27.84 -5.98 -17.93
N VAL A 960 -27.83 -5.74 -16.62
CA VAL A 960 -26.93 -4.80 -15.94
C VAL A 960 -26.11 -5.49 -14.87
N LYS A 961 -24.88 -5.02 -14.63
CA LYS A 961 -24.01 -5.49 -13.55
C LYS A 961 -24.60 -5.16 -12.18
N VAL A 962 -24.46 -6.08 -11.23
CA VAL A 962 -24.59 -5.85 -9.79
C VAL A 962 -23.28 -6.25 -9.11
N PHE A 963 -22.95 -5.62 -8.00
CA PHE A 963 -21.63 -5.82 -7.38
C PHE A 963 -21.65 -5.63 -5.87
N CYS A 964 -20.74 -6.35 -5.21
CA CYS A 964 -20.17 -6.04 -3.91
C CYS A 964 -18.65 -5.92 -4.07
N HIS A 965 -18.15 -4.71 -3.89
CA HIS A 965 -16.72 -4.42 -3.91
C HIS A 965 -16.27 -3.89 -2.55
N HIS A 966 -14.97 -3.92 -2.28
CA HIS A 966 -14.36 -3.07 -1.26
C HIS A 966 -13.13 -2.34 -1.80
N THR A 967 -12.61 -1.37 -1.06
CA THR A 967 -11.36 -0.69 -1.41
C THR A 967 -10.21 -1.70 -1.48
N GLN A 968 -9.32 -1.56 -2.47
CA GLN A 968 -8.11 -2.40 -2.59
C GLN A 968 -7.20 -2.23 -1.37
N PHE A 969 -7.07 -0.99 -0.89
CA PHE A 969 -6.27 -0.66 0.28
C PHE A 969 -7.12 -0.46 1.54
N PRO A 970 -6.58 -0.82 2.71
CA PRO A 970 -7.21 -0.52 3.99
C PRO A 970 -7.28 0.99 4.22
N ILE A 971 -8.33 1.42 4.90
CA ILE A 971 -8.59 2.84 5.24
C ILE A 971 -8.36 3.16 6.71
N GLY A 972 -7.99 2.16 7.52
CA GLY A 972 -7.65 2.33 8.93
C GLY A 972 -7.38 1.00 9.63
N ILE A 973 -6.93 1.08 10.88
CA ILE A 973 -6.77 -0.08 11.77
C ILE A 973 -8.06 -0.24 12.58
N ALA A 974 -8.63 -1.44 12.58
CA ALA A 974 -9.77 -1.76 13.42
C ALA A 974 -9.29 -1.92 14.87
N TYR A 975 -10.03 -1.36 15.82
CA TYR A 975 -9.83 -1.64 17.24
C TYR A 975 -11.06 -2.37 17.77
N ASN A 976 -10.85 -3.53 18.37
CA ASN A 976 -11.88 -4.19 19.13
C ASN A 976 -11.95 -3.51 20.51
N ASN A 977 -13.16 -3.12 20.93
CA ASN A 977 -13.41 -2.83 22.35
C ASN A 977 -13.41 -4.12 23.15
#